data_AF-A0A947PBX2-F1
#
_entry.id   AF-A0A947PBX2-F1
#
_cell.length_a   1.000
_cell.length_b   1.000
_cell.length_c   1.000
_cell.angle_alpha   90.00
_cell.angle_beta   90.00
_cell.angle_gamma   90.00
#
_symmetry.space_group_name_H-M   'P 1'
#
loop_
_entity.id
_entity.type
_entity.pdbx_description
1 polymer ?
#
loop_
_entity_poly.entity_id
_entity_poly.type
_entity_poly.pdbx_seq_one_letter_code
_entity_poly.pdbx_strand_id
1 'polypeptide(L)'
;MEADVAIIKSVHAEEKTLEAIGQHLQAHYKITPQILEKKEFTETGTKNLLLLYLSDEEIKAFLKEYIQTDHLIGIIPNKLCPKVMRSYGISSDIFEAIEDAFDKRKTQHVDVLFCNGDIVFNNIIIGDVHGLNASSSESNTAYSRIKNFFSNLFHLSFVDYTLVTAKEQTIQTAATGIMILEHSTRGVNRNIIDEDLSLHDGRLNALILSPSSVISYLYYLLMAFFYQHFSINKLPKSIGIVSTSKLDISSHKPMDFVIDGVGLSSKSIDLEVVRDALRIQLGRNVHNLEEIRDISQNDKETIKIGGLPKGEMRKLLVSATVPIFKKADEEDFRELFTALKESAVLSIPFIVLMVLSTLLATTGLFQNSAPVIIGAMILAPLMAPIISLSMGVVRGEQFLMKESGFSLVAGIVTALLFSSVYTFFMPLHELTQEMNARLNPNILDLMVAVISGIAGAYANAKSEIAKSLAGVAIAVALVPPLSVTGIGIGFGNVEVIAGSFLLFVTNLVGITLAASMTFLVLGYAPISRAKKGIVYTSVFLALVSIPLIFSFMMLIEQNNFMDKLKTLKNITVKNQEIMLNVLAVDLSKKKPNITLEVYSDKALEHEQLKEIQSKIESVMKTKVILRINPKIIMY
;
A
#
# COMPACT_ATOMS: atom_id res chain seq x y z
N MET A 1 42.08 5.27 46.02
CA MET A 1 40.87 4.65 46.57
C MET A 1 40.83 3.25 46.03
N GLU A 2 41.24 2.29 46.86
CA GLU A 2 41.13 0.86 46.59
C GLU A 2 39.65 0.55 46.39
N ALA A 3 39.25 0.19 45.17
CA ALA A 3 37.95 -0.41 44.96
C ALA A 3 38.08 -1.86 45.42
N ASP A 4 37.37 -2.26 46.47
CA ASP A 4 37.22 -3.66 46.82
C ASP A 4 36.43 -4.33 45.69
N VAL A 5 37.09 -5.23 44.96
CA VAL A 5 36.49 -5.95 43.83
C VAL A 5 36.13 -7.35 44.29
N ALA A 6 34.88 -7.74 44.09
CA ALA A 6 34.44 -9.10 44.35
C ALA A 6 34.01 -9.77 43.04
N ILE A 7 34.43 -11.01 42.85
CA ILE A 7 33.97 -11.86 41.75
C ILE A 7 32.89 -12.79 42.31
N ILE A 8 31.66 -12.63 41.83
CA ILE A 8 30.55 -13.52 42.17
C ILE A 8 30.51 -14.63 41.14
N LYS A 9 30.80 -15.86 41.56
CA LYS A 9 30.87 -17.03 40.68
C LYS A 9 29.64 -17.93 40.80
N SER A 10 29.32 -18.61 39.70
CA SER A 10 28.43 -19.77 39.72
C SER A 10 29.11 -20.95 40.42
N VAL A 11 28.31 -21.87 40.96
CA VAL A 11 28.80 -23.12 41.58
C VAL A 11 29.59 -23.97 40.58
N HIS A 12 29.27 -23.85 39.28
CA HIS A 12 29.91 -24.61 38.20
C HIS A 12 30.97 -23.81 37.43
N ALA A 13 31.47 -22.71 38.00
CA ALA A 13 32.49 -21.89 37.36
C ALA A 13 33.83 -22.64 37.18
N GLU A 14 34.49 -22.44 36.04
CA GLU A 14 35.80 -23.03 35.77
C GLU A 14 36.90 -22.36 36.60
N GLU A 15 37.49 -23.09 37.56
CA GLU A 15 38.53 -22.56 38.47
C GLU A 15 39.73 -21.96 37.72
N LYS A 16 40.20 -22.60 36.65
CA LYS A 16 41.32 -22.09 35.84
C LYS A 16 41.04 -20.71 35.24
N THR A 17 39.80 -20.47 34.85
CA THR A 17 39.38 -19.19 34.26
C THR A 17 39.34 -18.11 35.34
N LEU A 18 38.85 -18.43 36.54
CA LEU A 18 38.86 -17.53 37.69
C LEU A 18 40.29 -17.19 38.17
N GLU A 19 41.20 -18.17 38.18
CA GLU A 19 42.62 -17.95 38.48
C GLU A 19 43.27 -17.00 37.48
N ALA A 20 43.02 -17.19 36.17
CA ALA A 20 43.54 -16.31 35.12
C ALA A 20 43.02 -14.87 35.26
N ILE A 21 41.73 -14.71 35.60
CA ILE A 21 41.12 -13.40 35.90
C ILE A 21 41.80 -12.76 37.12
N GLY A 22 41.98 -13.51 38.20
CA GLY A 22 42.66 -13.03 39.41
C GLY A 22 44.10 -12.57 39.15
N GLN A 23 44.87 -13.35 38.38
CA GLN A 23 46.23 -12.98 37.97
C GLN A 23 46.24 -11.72 37.11
N HIS A 24 45.29 -11.58 36.19
CA HIS A 24 45.18 -10.39 35.35
C HIS A 24 44.86 -9.14 36.17
N LEU A 25 43.92 -9.22 37.11
CA LEU A 25 43.55 -8.12 38.02
C LEU A 25 44.73 -7.70 38.90
N GLN A 26 45.50 -8.66 39.41
CA GLN A 26 46.69 -8.37 40.20
C GLN A 26 47.79 -7.71 39.35
N ALA A 27 48.00 -8.17 38.11
CA ALA A 27 49.05 -7.66 37.24
C ALA A 27 48.76 -6.25 36.69
N HIS A 28 47.52 -6.00 36.24
CA HIS A 28 47.15 -4.75 35.54
C HIS A 28 46.56 -3.69 36.47
N TYR A 29 45.84 -4.10 37.52
CA TYR A 29 45.13 -3.18 38.41
C TYR A 29 45.66 -3.19 39.85
N LYS A 30 46.58 -4.11 40.18
CA LYS A 30 47.13 -4.31 41.54
C LYS A 30 46.04 -4.62 42.58
N ILE A 31 44.98 -5.31 42.16
CA ILE A 31 43.83 -5.69 42.99
C ILE A 31 43.80 -7.21 43.13
N THR A 32 43.67 -7.69 44.36
CA THR A 32 43.37 -9.09 44.65
C THR A 32 41.87 -9.23 44.89
N PRO A 33 41.10 -9.84 43.97
CA PRO A 33 39.64 -9.91 44.10
C PRO A 33 39.22 -10.91 45.17
N GLN A 34 38.14 -10.63 45.88
CA GLN A 34 37.46 -11.62 46.71
C GLN A 34 36.57 -12.49 45.83
N ILE A 35 36.80 -13.81 45.79
CA ILE A 35 35.95 -14.73 45.03
C ILE A 35 34.91 -15.30 45.98
N LEU A 36 33.64 -15.07 45.69
CA LEU A 36 32.51 -15.48 46.52
C LEU A 36 31.50 -16.27 45.69
N GLU A 37 30.91 -17.30 46.28
CA GLU A 37 29.71 -17.90 45.71
C GLU A 37 28.51 -16.99 45.93
N LYS A 38 27.55 -17.01 44.99
CA LYS A 38 26.33 -16.16 45.08
C LYS A 38 25.64 -16.23 46.46
N LYS A 39 25.63 -17.41 47.10
CA LYS A 39 24.99 -17.63 48.42
C LYS A 39 25.78 -17.06 49.59
N GLU A 40 27.06 -16.80 49.42
CA GLU A 40 27.98 -16.36 50.47
C GLU A 40 28.11 -14.84 50.54
N PHE A 41 27.64 -14.13 49.52
CA PHE A 41 27.68 -12.68 49.48
C PHE A 41 26.55 -12.08 50.35
N THR A 42 26.91 -11.51 51.51
CA THR A 42 26.00 -10.77 52.39
C THR A 42 26.36 -9.29 52.40
N GLU A 43 25.34 -8.44 52.30
CA GLU A 43 25.43 -6.99 52.11
C GLU A 43 26.11 -6.26 53.29
N THR A 44 27.43 -6.10 53.26
CA THR A 44 28.17 -5.30 54.24
C THR A 44 29.22 -4.40 53.59
N GLY A 45 28.83 -3.16 53.24
CA GLY A 45 29.69 -1.97 53.23
C GLY A 45 30.40 -1.55 51.94
N THR A 46 30.11 -0.30 51.52
CA THR A 46 30.80 0.57 50.52
C THR A 46 30.96 0.06 49.08
N LYS A 47 31.19 1.01 48.15
CA LYS A 47 31.09 0.86 46.68
C LYS A 47 32.05 -0.19 46.10
N ASN A 48 31.67 -1.46 46.21
CA ASN A 48 32.38 -2.60 45.66
C ASN A 48 32.00 -2.79 44.18
N LEU A 49 33.00 -2.99 43.33
CA LEU A 49 32.77 -3.44 41.95
C LEU A 49 32.53 -4.95 42.01
N LEU A 50 31.30 -5.35 41.67
CA LEU A 50 30.86 -6.74 41.64
C LEU A 50 30.99 -7.26 40.21
N LEU A 51 31.96 -8.14 39.99
CA LEU A 51 32.17 -8.81 38.71
C LEU A 51 31.40 -10.13 38.71
N LEU A 52 30.35 -10.22 37.89
CA LEU A 52 29.47 -11.38 37.82
C LEU A 52 29.98 -12.38 36.77
N TYR A 53 30.38 -13.57 37.24
CA TYR A 53 30.67 -14.73 36.41
C TYR A 53 29.59 -15.81 36.63
N LEU A 54 28.40 -15.53 36.05
CA LEU A 54 27.14 -16.23 36.29
C LEU A 54 26.42 -16.50 34.95
N SER A 55 25.44 -17.41 34.95
CA SER A 55 24.51 -17.62 33.81
C SER A 55 23.46 -16.50 33.71
N ASP A 56 22.78 -16.37 32.55
CA ASP A 56 21.71 -15.37 32.35
C ASP A 56 20.65 -15.41 33.47
N GLU A 57 20.24 -16.62 33.91
CA GLU A 57 19.24 -16.79 34.97
C GLU A 57 19.78 -16.41 36.36
N GLU A 58 21.03 -16.77 36.66
CA GLU A 58 21.66 -16.42 37.93
C GLU A 58 21.89 -14.90 38.04
N ILE A 59 22.32 -14.26 36.95
CA ILE A 59 22.45 -12.80 36.84
C ILE A 59 21.09 -12.16 37.04
N LYS A 60 20.05 -12.63 36.35
CA LYS A 60 18.67 -12.12 36.51
C LYS A 60 18.22 -12.12 37.97
N ALA A 61 18.39 -13.26 38.65
CA ALA A 61 18.03 -13.40 40.05
C ALA A 61 18.93 -12.54 40.96
N PHE A 62 20.21 -12.39 40.63
CA PHE A 62 21.13 -11.52 41.38
C PHE A 62 20.70 -10.06 41.25
N LEU A 63 20.55 -9.55 40.02
CA LEU A 63 20.14 -8.18 39.78
C LEU A 63 18.82 -7.84 40.47
N LYS A 64 17.85 -8.76 40.51
CA LYS A 64 16.56 -8.59 41.20
C LYS A 64 16.70 -8.34 42.71
N GLU A 65 17.69 -8.95 43.35
CA GLU A 65 17.96 -8.77 44.79
C GLU A 65 18.66 -7.44 45.08
N TYR A 66 19.43 -6.90 44.11
CA TYR A 66 20.27 -5.72 44.29
C TYR A 66 19.76 -4.47 43.54
N ILE A 67 18.46 -4.41 43.24
CA ILE A 67 17.82 -3.25 42.64
C ILE A 67 17.87 -2.06 43.59
N GLN A 68 18.15 -0.88 43.04
CA GLN A 68 18.32 0.40 43.77
C GLN A 68 19.46 0.39 44.81
N THR A 69 20.36 -0.60 44.74
CA THR A 69 21.60 -0.57 45.51
C THR A 69 22.66 0.29 44.80
N ASP A 70 23.63 0.81 45.56
CA ASP A 70 24.69 1.67 45.00
C ASP A 70 25.91 0.86 44.48
N HIS A 71 25.78 -0.47 44.43
CA HIS A 71 26.82 -1.39 43.95
C HIS A 71 27.07 -1.21 42.46
N LEU A 72 28.34 -1.20 42.07
CA LEU A 72 28.74 -1.13 40.67
C LEU A 72 28.87 -2.56 40.12
N ILE A 73 28.15 -2.89 39.06
CA ILE A 73 28.06 -4.25 38.54
C ILE A 73 28.77 -4.35 37.19
N GLY A 74 29.76 -5.21 37.09
CA GLY A 74 30.41 -5.61 35.83
C GLY A 74 30.06 -7.05 35.48
N ILE A 75 29.94 -7.36 34.19
CA ILE A 75 29.61 -8.71 33.71
C ILE A 75 30.86 -9.33 33.08
N ILE A 76 31.23 -10.52 33.54
CA ILE A 76 32.29 -11.33 32.93
C ILE A 76 31.65 -12.30 31.92
N PRO A 77 32.04 -12.25 30.63
CA PRO A 77 31.40 -13.02 29.58
C PRO A 77 31.67 -14.53 29.74
N ASN A 78 30.64 -15.33 29.50
CA ASN A 78 30.72 -16.78 29.44
C ASN A 78 29.62 -17.35 28.53
N LYS A 79 29.71 -18.64 28.19
CA LYS A 79 28.77 -19.31 27.27
C LYS A 79 27.32 -19.38 27.79
N LEU A 80 27.12 -19.18 29.08
CA LEU A 80 25.82 -19.28 29.76
C LEU A 80 25.13 -17.93 29.94
N CYS A 81 25.76 -16.80 29.56
CA CYS A 81 25.16 -15.46 29.64
C CYS A 81 25.02 -14.68 28.31
N PRO A 82 24.67 -15.32 27.17
CA PRO A 82 24.63 -14.63 25.89
C PRO A 82 23.58 -13.52 25.83
N LYS A 83 22.48 -13.58 26.59
CA LYS A 83 21.42 -12.56 26.55
C LYS A 83 21.84 -11.28 27.26
N VAL A 84 22.47 -11.41 28.43
CA VAL A 84 23.00 -10.29 29.21
C VAL A 84 24.18 -9.63 28.48
N MET A 85 25.09 -10.44 27.91
CA MET A 85 26.18 -9.91 27.08
C MET A 85 25.66 -9.07 25.92
N ARG A 86 24.58 -9.54 25.29
CA ARG A 86 23.91 -8.81 24.22
C ARG A 86 23.26 -7.51 24.71
N SER A 87 22.51 -7.56 25.81
CA SER A 87 21.78 -6.41 26.35
C SER A 87 22.72 -5.25 26.71
N TYR A 88 23.84 -5.54 27.39
CA TYR A 88 24.79 -4.52 27.85
C TYR A 88 26.03 -4.35 26.98
N GLY A 89 26.06 -4.97 25.79
CA GLY A 89 27.13 -4.82 24.79
C GLY A 89 28.51 -5.32 25.27
N ILE A 90 28.53 -6.36 26.10
CA ILE A 90 29.75 -6.94 26.66
C ILE A 90 30.53 -7.69 25.57
N SER A 91 31.86 -7.53 25.54
CA SER A 91 32.73 -8.28 24.62
C SER A 91 32.65 -9.78 24.91
N SER A 92 32.85 -10.62 23.88
CA SER A 92 33.04 -12.06 24.08
C SER A 92 34.38 -12.41 24.70
N ASP A 93 35.35 -11.49 24.63
CA ASP A 93 36.64 -11.64 25.29
C ASP A 93 36.57 -11.20 26.77
N ILE A 94 37.04 -12.08 27.65
CA ILE A 94 36.98 -11.90 29.11
C ILE A 94 37.79 -10.69 29.56
N PHE A 95 38.99 -10.49 29.02
CA PHE A 95 39.90 -9.45 29.47
C PHE A 95 39.48 -8.08 28.93
N GLU A 96 38.96 -8.03 27.71
CA GLU A 96 38.31 -6.84 27.17
C GLU A 96 37.10 -6.41 28.01
N ALA A 97 36.26 -7.36 28.43
CA ALA A 97 35.12 -7.07 29.30
C ALA A 97 35.56 -6.59 30.70
N ILE A 98 36.66 -7.13 31.23
CA ILE A 98 37.26 -6.63 32.49
C ILE A 98 37.79 -5.21 32.29
N GLU A 99 38.51 -4.93 31.21
CA GLU A 99 38.97 -3.56 30.92
C GLU A 99 37.81 -2.57 30.89
N ASP A 100 36.70 -2.95 30.23
CA ASP A 100 35.47 -2.19 30.20
C ASP A 100 34.86 -2.02 31.60
N ALA A 101 34.91 -3.08 32.43
CA ALA A 101 34.44 -3.11 33.83
C ALA A 101 35.08 -2.02 34.70
N PHE A 102 36.33 -1.64 34.42
CA PHE A 102 37.07 -0.62 35.17
C PHE A 102 37.07 0.79 34.55
N ASP A 103 36.57 0.95 33.32
CA ASP A 103 36.52 2.27 32.66
C ASP A 103 35.35 3.11 33.18
N LYS A 104 35.58 4.00 34.15
CA LYS A 104 34.57 4.89 34.75
C LYS A 104 33.69 5.67 33.76
N ARG A 105 34.13 5.86 32.51
CA ARG A 105 33.31 6.52 31.47
C ARG A 105 32.11 5.66 31.04
N LYS A 106 32.19 4.35 31.22
CA LYS A 106 31.17 3.35 30.85
C LYS A 106 30.18 3.01 31.97
N THR A 107 30.34 3.60 33.14
CA THR A 107 29.39 3.44 34.25
C THR A 107 28.09 4.16 33.91
N GLN A 108 26.97 3.44 33.93
CA GLN A 108 25.63 3.99 33.70
C GLN A 108 24.63 3.47 34.73
N HIS A 109 23.64 4.31 35.04
CA HIS A 109 22.46 3.95 35.83
C HIS A 109 21.36 3.43 34.89
N VAL A 110 21.29 2.13 34.66
CA VAL A 110 20.32 1.59 33.69
C VAL A 110 18.92 1.49 34.29
N ASP A 111 17.92 1.81 33.48
CA ASP A 111 16.53 1.46 33.78
C ASP A 111 16.36 -0.07 33.70
N VAL A 112 15.36 -0.60 34.41
CA VAL A 112 15.03 -2.03 34.38
C VAL A 112 13.55 -2.22 34.15
N LEU A 113 13.20 -2.98 33.10
CA LEU A 113 11.85 -3.42 32.81
C LEU A 113 11.53 -4.68 33.62
N PHE A 114 10.39 -4.64 34.28
CA PHE A 114 9.76 -5.78 34.92
C PHE A 114 8.55 -6.24 34.15
N CYS A 115 8.34 -7.55 34.16
CA CYS A 115 7.15 -8.22 33.68
C CYS A 115 6.65 -9.16 34.76
N ASN A 116 5.47 -8.87 35.32
CA ASN A 116 4.88 -9.60 36.46
C ASN A 116 5.87 -9.77 37.64
N GLY A 117 6.74 -8.78 37.87
CA GLY A 117 7.75 -8.80 38.92
C GLY A 117 9.07 -9.49 38.58
N ASP A 118 9.27 -9.97 37.35
CA ASP A 118 10.56 -10.49 36.88
C ASP A 118 11.24 -9.52 35.91
N ILE A 119 12.56 -9.37 36.03
CA ILE A 119 13.37 -8.53 35.12
C ILE A 119 13.22 -9.01 33.68
N VAL A 120 13.33 -8.12 32.71
CA VAL A 120 13.44 -8.44 31.28
C VAL A 120 14.77 -7.91 30.80
N PHE A 121 15.47 -8.62 29.92
CA PHE A 121 16.76 -8.15 29.39
C PHE A 121 16.75 -7.74 27.93
N ASN A 122 15.86 -8.34 27.13
CA ASN A 122 15.81 -8.06 25.69
C ASN A 122 14.42 -7.59 25.27
N ASN A 123 13.47 -8.51 25.27
CA ASN A 123 12.14 -8.23 24.76
C ASN A 123 11.09 -9.16 25.36
N ILE A 124 9.85 -8.69 25.25
CA ILE A 124 8.66 -9.49 25.50
C ILE A 124 7.88 -9.54 24.20
N ILE A 125 7.49 -10.73 23.77
CA ILE A 125 6.67 -10.93 22.59
C ILE A 125 5.36 -11.56 23.02
N ILE A 126 4.24 -10.91 22.72
CA ILE A 126 2.88 -11.39 23.02
C ILE A 126 2.20 -11.71 21.69
N GLY A 127 1.66 -12.91 21.55
CA GLY A 127 1.03 -13.36 20.29
C GLY A 127 2.04 -13.46 19.13
N ASP A 128 1.55 -13.23 17.91
CA ASP A 128 2.39 -13.31 16.69
C ASP A 128 2.65 -11.92 16.12
N VAL A 129 3.91 -11.50 16.20
CA VAL A 129 4.40 -10.21 15.68
C VAL A 129 5.05 -10.35 14.29
N HIS A 130 4.90 -11.51 13.64
CA HIS A 130 5.24 -11.80 12.24
C HIS A 130 6.34 -10.92 11.60
N GLY A 131 7.57 -11.43 11.54
CA GLY A 131 8.71 -10.71 10.95
C GLY A 131 9.42 -9.73 11.89
N LEU A 132 8.79 -9.29 12.98
CA LEU A 132 9.47 -8.58 14.08
C LEU A 132 10.33 -9.52 14.95
N ASN A 133 10.09 -10.84 14.86
CA ASN A 133 10.86 -11.87 15.56
C ASN A 133 12.12 -12.26 14.75
N ALA A 134 13.11 -11.39 14.71
CA ALA A 134 14.39 -11.68 14.06
C ALA A 134 15.31 -12.58 14.92
N SER A 135 15.05 -12.71 16.23
CA SER A 135 16.01 -13.24 17.20
C SER A 135 15.83 -14.70 17.64
N SER A 136 14.75 -15.40 17.25
CA SER A 136 14.45 -16.75 17.76
C SER A 136 14.72 -17.92 16.80
N SER A 137 15.30 -17.69 15.62
CA SER A 137 15.54 -18.78 14.66
C SER A 137 16.92 -18.67 14.00
N GLU A 138 17.89 -19.37 14.60
CA GLU A 138 19.29 -19.49 14.17
C GLU A 138 19.51 -20.35 12.90
N SER A 139 18.48 -20.70 12.11
CA SER A 139 18.68 -21.60 10.94
C SER A 139 17.85 -21.35 9.69
N ASN A 140 17.02 -20.31 9.62
CA ASN A 140 16.11 -20.15 8.47
C ASN A 140 16.69 -19.27 7.35
N THR A 141 17.06 -19.91 6.24
CA THR A 141 17.47 -19.30 4.96
C THR A 141 16.40 -18.32 4.45
N ALA A 142 16.80 -17.25 3.74
CA ALA A 142 15.88 -16.23 3.20
C ALA A 142 14.67 -16.80 2.43
N TYR A 143 14.85 -17.93 1.73
CA TYR A 143 13.78 -18.62 1.00
C TYR A 143 12.69 -19.22 1.93
N SER A 144 13.08 -19.79 3.06
CA SER A 144 12.13 -20.34 4.05
C SER A 144 11.28 -19.24 4.69
N ARG A 145 11.84 -18.04 4.87
CA ARG A 145 11.11 -16.85 5.32
C ARG A 145 10.06 -16.41 4.30
N ILE A 146 10.38 -16.43 2.99
CA ILE A 146 9.44 -16.09 1.90
C ILE A 146 8.33 -17.14 1.76
N LYS A 147 8.66 -18.43 1.92
CA LYS A 147 7.65 -19.51 1.86
C LYS A 147 6.66 -19.41 3.03
N ASN A 148 7.16 -19.24 4.25
CA ASN A 148 6.32 -19.03 5.44
C ASN A 148 5.54 -17.71 5.39
N PHE A 149 6.07 -16.70 4.68
CA PHE A 149 5.40 -15.42 4.40
C PHE A 149 4.11 -15.61 3.58
N PHE A 150 4.15 -16.40 2.49
CA PHE A 150 2.95 -16.61 1.67
C PHE A 150 1.95 -17.56 2.32
N SER A 151 2.41 -18.55 3.09
CA SER A 151 1.50 -19.51 3.74
C SER A 151 0.64 -18.88 4.84
N ASN A 152 1.14 -17.83 5.52
CA ASN A 152 0.48 -17.25 6.69
C ASN A 152 -0.31 -15.96 6.39
N LEU A 153 -0.25 -15.45 5.15
CA LEU A 153 -0.85 -14.18 4.75
C LEU A 153 -2.38 -14.11 4.98
N PHE A 154 -3.08 -15.24 4.92
CA PHE A 154 -4.53 -15.34 5.11
C PHE A 154 -4.94 -15.97 6.46
N HIS A 155 -3.98 -16.36 7.30
CA HIS A 155 -4.20 -17.04 8.58
C HIS A 155 -3.79 -16.19 9.78
N LEU A 156 -4.04 -14.89 9.71
CA LEU A 156 -3.78 -13.98 10.82
C LEU A 156 -4.83 -14.18 11.92
N SER A 157 -4.37 -14.52 13.14
CA SER A 157 -5.21 -14.58 14.33
C SER A 157 -5.11 -13.27 15.11
N PHE A 158 -6.25 -12.67 15.44
CA PHE A 158 -6.31 -11.46 16.27
C PHE A 158 -6.83 -11.79 17.65
N VAL A 159 -6.23 -11.15 18.65
CA VAL A 159 -6.67 -11.17 20.03
C VAL A 159 -7.14 -9.77 20.40
N ASP A 160 -8.23 -9.68 21.18
CA ASP A 160 -8.71 -8.40 21.73
C ASP A 160 -7.89 -8.07 22.97
N TYR A 161 -7.17 -6.95 22.92
CA TYR A 161 -6.31 -6.46 24.00
C TYR A 161 -6.89 -5.19 24.62
N THR A 162 -6.78 -5.09 25.94
CA THR A 162 -6.96 -3.85 26.69
C THR A 162 -5.63 -3.47 27.30
N LEU A 163 -5.13 -2.30 26.92
CA LEU A 163 -3.86 -1.72 27.34
C LEU A 163 -4.15 -0.51 28.22
N VAL A 164 -3.52 -0.42 29.40
CA VAL A 164 -3.64 0.73 30.30
C VAL A 164 -2.26 1.30 30.56
N THR A 165 -2.05 2.58 30.23
CA THR A 165 -0.76 3.26 30.43
C THR A 165 -0.62 3.79 31.86
N ALA A 166 0.59 4.24 32.23
CA ALA A 166 0.86 4.87 33.52
C ALA A 166 -0.04 6.09 33.82
N LYS A 167 -0.50 6.82 32.79
CA LYS A 167 -1.47 7.92 32.92
C LYS A 167 -2.93 7.48 32.81
N GLU A 168 -3.21 6.21 33.08
CA GLU A 168 -4.55 5.59 33.05
C GLU A 168 -5.26 5.69 31.70
N GLN A 169 -4.53 5.92 30.60
CA GLN A 169 -5.13 5.91 29.27
C GLN A 169 -5.44 4.49 28.85
N THR A 170 -6.72 4.22 28.63
CA THR A 170 -7.19 2.90 28.19
C THR A 170 -7.26 2.83 26.67
N ILE A 171 -6.55 1.85 26.09
CA ILE A 171 -6.53 1.57 24.66
C ILE A 171 -7.08 0.16 24.44
N GLN A 172 -8.20 0.07 23.73
CA GLN A 172 -8.78 -1.21 23.34
C GLN A 172 -8.60 -1.46 21.85
N THR A 173 -7.94 -2.55 21.50
CA THR A 173 -7.65 -2.88 20.11
C THR A 173 -7.50 -4.37 19.89
N ALA A 174 -7.78 -4.82 18.66
CA ALA A 174 -7.49 -6.17 18.22
C ALA A 174 -6.11 -6.15 17.60
N ALA A 175 -5.21 -7.06 17.97
CA ALA A 175 -3.87 -7.13 17.38
C ALA A 175 -3.45 -8.58 17.15
N THR A 176 -2.53 -8.77 16.19
CA THR A 176 -1.89 -10.08 15.94
C THR A 176 -0.86 -10.39 17.02
N GLY A 177 -0.12 -9.36 17.45
CA GLY A 177 0.83 -9.45 18.53
C GLY A 177 1.33 -8.09 18.98
N ILE A 178 2.02 -8.09 20.11
CA ILE A 178 2.63 -6.92 20.74
C ILE A 178 4.09 -7.27 21.06
N MET A 179 5.02 -6.41 20.66
CA MET A 179 6.44 -6.53 21.01
C MET A 179 6.78 -5.40 21.98
N ILE A 180 7.28 -5.74 23.15
CA ILE A 180 7.78 -4.77 24.12
C ILE A 180 9.30 -4.79 24.06
N LEU A 181 9.85 -3.61 23.87
CA LEU A 181 11.29 -3.35 23.85
C LEU A 181 11.62 -2.50 25.08
N GLU A 182 12.59 -2.98 25.84
CA GLU A 182 13.19 -2.23 26.95
C GLU A 182 14.21 -1.24 26.38
N HIS A 183 15.27 -1.73 25.72
CA HIS A 183 16.34 -0.92 25.14
C HIS A 183 16.80 -1.44 23.76
N SER A 184 17.23 -0.53 22.87
CA SER A 184 17.78 -0.88 21.56
C SER A 184 19.22 -0.37 21.46
N THR A 185 20.20 -1.18 21.85
CA THR A 185 21.60 -0.86 21.56
C THR A 185 21.87 -1.14 20.07
N ARG A 186 22.26 -0.09 19.33
CA ARG A 186 22.51 -0.10 17.87
C ARG A 186 23.58 -1.09 17.38
N GLY A 187 24.16 -1.91 18.25
CA GLY A 187 25.24 -2.86 17.94
C GLY A 187 24.86 -4.34 17.99
N VAL A 188 23.72 -4.72 18.59
CA VAL A 188 23.50 -6.12 18.99
C VAL A 188 22.28 -6.78 18.34
N ASN A 189 21.27 -5.99 17.98
CA ASN A 189 20.17 -6.44 17.15
C ASN A 189 19.94 -5.44 16.01
N ARG A 190 19.94 -5.93 14.76
CA ARG A 190 19.37 -5.23 13.60
C ARG A 190 17.85 -5.21 13.74
N ASN A 191 17.35 -4.48 14.73
CA ASN A 191 15.93 -4.30 14.90
C ASN A 191 15.41 -3.27 13.89
N ILE A 192 14.13 -3.43 13.59
CA ILE A 192 13.41 -2.74 12.53
C ILE A 192 13.23 -1.23 12.79
N ILE A 193 13.71 -0.66 13.91
CA ILE A 193 13.52 0.76 14.27
C ILE A 193 14.88 1.46 14.43
N ASP A 194 15.06 2.60 13.75
CA ASP A 194 16.32 3.36 13.62
C ASP A 194 16.46 4.55 14.60
N GLU A 195 15.73 4.52 15.71
CA GLU A 195 15.79 5.59 16.71
C GLU A 195 16.39 5.06 18.01
N ASP A 196 17.23 5.89 18.64
CA ASP A 196 17.89 5.58 19.91
C ASP A 196 16.82 5.46 21.01
N LEU A 197 16.34 4.23 21.24
CA LEU A 197 15.56 3.92 22.44
C LEU A 197 16.55 3.99 23.61
N SER A 198 16.48 5.10 24.34
CA SER A 198 17.42 5.45 25.40
C SER A 198 17.44 4.38 26.50
N LEU A 199 18.62 4.18 27.09
CA LEU A 199 18.82 3.38 28.30
C LEU A 199 18.26 4.07 29.57
N HIS A 200 17.83 5.33 29.44
CA HIS A 200 17.49 6.23 30.56
C HIS A 200 16.24 7.09 30.31
N ASP A 201 15.36 6.74 29.37
CA ASP A 201 14.12 7.51 29.18
C ASP A 201 13.03 7.13 30.22
N GLY A 202 13.27 6.08 31.00
CA GLY A 202 12.36 5.54 31.99
C GLY A 202 11.07 5.03 31.41
N ARG A 203 11.11 4.49 30.18
CA ARG A 203 9.93 4.02 29.47
C ARG A 203 10.21 2.71 28.77
N LEU A 204 9.16 1.89 28.68
CA LEU A 204 9.11 0.79 27.75
C LEU A 204 8.49 1.25 26.43
N ASN A 205 8.85 0.57 25.34
CA ASN A 205 8.30 0.82 24.02
C ASN A 205 7.51 -0.40 23.55
N ALA A 206 6.18 -0.29 23.53
CA ALA A 206 5.29 -1.33 23.04
C ALA A 206 4.90 -1.05 21.58
N LEU A 207 5.30 -1.95 20.69
CA LEU A 207 4.93 -2.00 19.28
C LEU A 207 3.74 -2.96 19.11
N ILE A 208 2.63 -2.44 18.64
CA ILE A 208 1.38 -3.19 18.48
C ILE A 208 1.15 -3.46 17.01
N LEU A 209 1.28 -4.71 16.57
CA LEU A 209 1.04 -5.11 15.18
C LEU A 209 -0.43 -5.47 15.00
N SER A 210 -1.16 -4.60 14.31
CA SER A 210 -2.56 -4.79 13.96
C SER A 210 -2.86 -4.34 12.54
N PRO A 211 -2.59 -5.20 11.54
CA PRO A 211 -2.98 -4.89 10.17
C PRO A 211 -4.50 -4.92 10.04
N SER A 212 -5.08 -3.82 9.58
CA SER A 212 -6.53 -3.71 9.34
C SER A 212 -7.01 -4.45 8.08
N SER A 213 -6.07 -4.96 7.26
CA SER A 213 -6.33 -5.67 6.02
C SER A 213 -5.14 -6.51 5.54
N VAL A 214 -5.39 -7.48 4.66
CA VAL A 214 -4.33 -8.27 4.02
C VAL A 214 -3.36 -7.38 3.23
N ILE A 215 -3.86 -6.38 2.52
CA ILE A 215 -2.99 -5.41 1.81
C ILE A 215 -2.12 -4.62 2.80
N SER A 216 -2.66 -4.18 3.93
CA SER A 216 -1.87 -3.44 4.93
C SER A 216 -0.81 -4.31 5.60
N TYR A 217 -1.10 -5.61 5.76
CA TYR A 217 -0.13 -6.57 6.26
C TYR A 217 0.96 -6.86 5.22
N LEU A 218 0.59 -7.09 3.96
CA LEU A 218 1.51 -7.27 2.86
C LEU A 218 2.44 -6.05 2.68
N TYR A 219 1.88 -4.84 2.75
CA TYR A 219 2.64 -3.61 2.71
C TYR A 219 3.62 -3.50 3.88
N TYR A 220 3.18 -3.79 5.11
CA TYR A 220 4.05 -3.86 6.28
C TYR A 220 5.19 -4.87 6.08
N LEU A 221 4.89 -6.07 5.59
CA LEU A 221 5.89 -7.11 5.37
C LEU A 221 6.89 -6.76 4.25
N LEU A 222 6.39 -6.21 3.13
CA LEU A 222 7.24 -5.69 2.06
C LEU A 222 8.14 -4.59 2.61
N MET A 223 7.58 -3.70 3.43
CA MET A 223 8.35 -2.67 4.08
C MET A 223 9.41 -3.26 5.01
N ALA A 224 9.07 -4.22 5.87
CA ALA A 224 10.05 -4.87 6.75
C ALA A 224 11.12 -5.65 5.98
N PHE A 225 10.80 -6.15 4.78
CA PHE A 225 11.74 -6.88 3.93
C PHE A 225 12.71 -5.95 3.18
N PHE A 226 12.21 -4.88 2.56
CA PHE A 226 13.01 -3.95 1.76
C PHE A 226 13.65 -2.83 2.59
N TYR A 227 12.93 -2.35 3.60
CA TYR A 227 13.37 -1.33 4.53
C TYR A 227 13.66 -2.03 5.86
N GLN A 228 14.94 -2.31 6.10
CA GLN A 228 15.39 -2.94 7.34
C GLN A 228 15.22 -2.03 8.58
N HIS A 229 14.87 -0.75 8.38
CA HIS A 229 14.84 0.28 9.41
C HIS A 229 13.66 1.26 9.18
N PHE A 230 12.87 1.50 10.21
CA PHE A 230 11.77 2.48 10.28
C PHE A 230 12.13 3.58 11.28
N SER A 231 11.84 4.83 10.93
CA SER A 231 11.73 5.89 11.93
C SER A 231 10.37 5.80 12.62
N ILE A 232 10.29 6.14 13.91
CA ILE A 232 9.05 6.20 14.70
C ILE A 232 8.05 7.20 14.10
N ASN A 233 8.52 8.13 13.26
CA ASN A 233 7.69 9.10 12.54
C ASN A 233 7.15 8.58 11.20
N LYS A 234 7.67 7.48 10.66
CA LYS A 234 7.27 6.90 9.36
C LYS A 234 6.89 5.43 9.48
N LEU A 235 6.15 5.08 10.52
CA LEU A 235 5.67 3.71 10.71
C LEU A 235 4.49 3.41 9.78
N PRO A 236 4.41 2.18 9.25
CA PRO A 236 3.20 1.69 8.62
C PRO A 236 2.00 1.85 9.55
N LYS A 237 0.84 2.21 8.99
CA LYS A 237 -0.42 2.36 9.77
C LYS A 237 -0.84 1.06 10.50
N SER A 238 -0.30 -0.08 10.09
CA SER A 238 -0.48 -1.39 10.73
C SER A 238 0.23 -1.52 12.10
N ILE A 239 1.13 -0.59 12.44
CA ILE A 239 1.89 -0.59 13.69
C ILE A 239 1.44 0.59 14.56
N GLY A 240 1.02 0.30 15.78
CA GLY A 240 0.87 1.29 16.83
C GLY A 240 2.08 1.32 17.75
N ILE A 241 2.37 2.48 18.33
CA ILE A 241 3.40 2.63 19.37
C ILE A 241 2.80 3.22 20.64
N VAL A 242 3.16 2.63 21.77
CA VAL A 242 2.92 3.16 23.11
C VAL A 242 4.24 3.18 23.86
N SER A 243 4.71 4.38 24.23
CA SER A 243 5.87 4.58 25.09
C SER A 243 5.42 5.16 26.44
N THR A 244 5.59 4.41 27.51
CA THR A 244 5.12 4.73 28.87
C THR A 244 6.02 4.06 29.92
N SER A 245 5.98 4.50 31.18
CA SER A 245 6.73 3.87 32.27
C SER A 245 6.04 2.62 32.84
N LYS A 246 4.71 2.53 32.71
CA LYS A 246 3.91 1.39 33.15
C LYS A 246 2.87 1.03 32.08
N LEU A 247 2.72 -0.26 31.79
CA LEU A 247 1.75 -0.75 30.81
C LEU A 247 1.11 -2.06 31.29
N ASP A 248 -0.19 -2.01 31.58
CA ASP A 248 -0.97 -3.21 31.89
C ASP A 248 -1.63 -3.72 30.61
N ILE A 249 -1.39 -5.00 30.29
CA ILE A 249 -1.93 -5.67 29.10
C ILE A 249 -2.85 -6.79 29.55
N SER A 250 -4.10 -6.76 29.11
CA SER A 250 -5.09 -7.78 29.45
C SER A 250 -5.88 -8.26 28.24
N SER A 251 -6.32 -9.51 28.29
CA SER A 251 -7.25 -10.07 27.31
C SER A 251 -8.29 -10.99 27.97
N HIS A 252 -9.40 -11.21 27.27
CA HIS A 252 -10.44 -12.14 27.71
C HIS A 252 -9.99 -13.60 27.68
N LYS A 253 -9.02 -13.94 26.83
CA LYS A 253 -8.41 -15.28 26.73
C LYS A 253 -6.97 -15.24 27.25
N PRO A 254 -6.43 -16.37 27.74
CA PRO A 254 -5.00 -16.48 28.01
C PRO A 254 -4.21 -16.11 26.75
N MET A 255 -3.19 -15.29 26.94
CA MET A 255 -2.27 -14.84 25.89
C MET A 255 -0.96 -15.58 26.10
N ASP A 256 -0.47 -16.21 25.04
CA ASP A 256 0.87 -16.77 25.06
C ASP A 256 1.87 -15.64 24.81
N PHE A 257 2.89 -15.58 25.65
CA PHE A 257 3.93 -14.58 25.54
C PHE A 257 5.30 -15.17 25.89
N VAL A 258 6.35 -14.55 25.38
CA VAL A 258 7.72 -15.00 25.54
C VAL A 258 8.50 -13.89 26.22
N ILE A 259 9.11 -14.17 27.37
CA ILE A 259 10.09 -13.29 28.02
C ILE A 259 11.47 -13.87 27.76
N ASP A 260 12.33 -13.13 27.06
CA ASP A 260 13.73 -13.53 26.83
C ASP A 260 13.88 -14.96 26.25
N GLY A 261 12.91 -15.45 25.47
CA GLY A 261 12.90 -16.80 24.89
C GLY A 261 12.16 -17.88 25.69
N VAL A 262 11.68 -17.58 26.91
CA VAL A 262 10.89 -18.50 27.74
C VAL A 262 9.39 -18.26 27.52
N GLY A 263 8.67 -19.29 27.09
CA GLY A 263 7.22 -19.22 26.84
C GLY A 263 6.40 -19.31 28.12
N LEU A 264 5.47 -18.38 28.29
CA LEU A 264 4.54 -18.24 29.41
C LEU A 264 3.13 -17.99 28.87
N SER A 265 2.10 -18.17 29.71
CA SER A 265 0.71 -17.89 29.34
C SER A 265 -0.05 -17.26 30.51
N SER A 266 -0.69 -16.12 30.27
CA SER A 266 -1.45 -15.38 31.29
C SER A 266 -2.58 -14.58 30.66
N LYS A 267 -3.61 -14.23 31.44
CA LYS A 267 -4.69 -13.31 31.02
C LYS A 267 -4.32 -11.84 31.21
N SER A 268 -3.35 -11.56 32.06
CA SER A 268 -2.86 -10.23 32.37
C SER A 268 -1.34 -10.22 32.47
N ILE A 269 -0.73 -9.15 31.97
CA ILE A 269 0.70 -8.88 32.02
C ILE A 269 0.85 -7.47 32.56
N ASP A 270 1.49 -7.33 33.71
CA ASP A 270 1.86 -6.04 34.32
C ASP A 270 3.31 -5.75 33.93
N LEU A 271 3.54 -4.55 33.38
CA LEU A 271 4.86 -4.09 32.95
C LEU A 271 5.20 -2.78 33.62
N GLU A 272 6.36 -2.70 34.23
CA GLU A 272 6.82 -1.50 34.94
C GLU A 272 8.31 -1.28 34.67
N VAL A 273 8.68 -0.04 34.35
CA VAL A 273 10.07 0.38 34.23
C VAL A 273 10.48 1.13 35.49
N VAL A 274 11.47 0.59 36.19
CA VAL A 274 12.08 1.25 37.34
C VAL A 274 13.29 2.04 36.85
N ARG A 275 13.27 3.35 37.08
CA ARG A 275 14.32 4.26 36.65
C ARG A 275 15.59 4.11 37.48
N ASP A 276 16.74 4.28 36.82
CA ASP A 276 18.06 4.29 37.45
C ASP A 276 18.26 3.11 38.42
N ALA A 277 17.69 1.95 38.07
CA ALA A 277 17.51 0.82 38.96
C ALA A 277 18.82 0.10 39.30
N LEU A 278 19.79 0.09 38.39
CA LEU A 278 21.07 -0.61 38.55
C LEU A 278 22.24 0.23 38.05
N ARG A 279 23.38 0.20 38.76
CA ARG A 279 24.63 0.78 38.26
C ARG A 279 25.44 -0.30 37.55
N ILE A 280 25.35 -0.32 36.23
CA ILE A 280 26.01 -1.34 35.40
C ILE A 280 27.16 -0.72 34.61
N GLN A 281 28.23 -1.50 34.46
CA GLN A 281 29.32 -1.18 33.56
C GLN A 281 29.00 -1.72 32.15
N LEU A 282 28.75 -0.80 31.22
CA LEU A 282 28.45 -1.16 29.84
C LEU A 282 29.70 -1.62 29.09
N GLY A 283 29.54 -2.53 28.14
CA GLY A 283 30.64 -3.01 27.32
C GLY A 283 30.93 -2.12 26.12
N ARG A 284 32.08 -2.35 25.48
CA ARG A 284 32.56 -1.62 24.29
C ARG A 284 31.65 -1.67 23.06
N ASN A 285 30.73 -2.64 22.97
CA ASN A 285 29.82 -2.74 21.84
C ASN A 285 28.60 -1.81 21.95
N VAL A 286 28.49 -1.06 23.06
CA VAL A 286 27.51 0.03 23.18
C VAL A 286 28.11 1.31 22.58
N HIS A 287 27.58 1.73 21.44
CA HIS A 287 27.95 2.98 20.77
C HIS A 287 27.13 4.17 21.33
N ASN A 288 27.69 5.38 21.26
CA ASN A 288 27.06 6.66 21.68
C ASN A 288 26.74 6.84 23.18
N LEU A 289 27.68 6.48 24.06
CA LEU A 289 27.60 6.76 25.51
C LEU A 289 27.44 8.25 25.87
N GLU A 290 27.88 9.17 25.00
CA GLU A 290 27.83 10.62 25.24
C GLU A 290 26.46 11.24 24.94
N GLU A 291 25.70 10.74 23.95
CA GLU A 291 24.34 11.22 23.64
C GLU A 291 23.30 10.77 24.69
N ILE A 292 23.57 9.65 25.37
CA ILE A 292 22.72 9.10 26.42
C ILE A 292 22.61 10.04 27.65
N ARG A 293 23.64 10.86 27.90
CA ARG A 293 23.71 11.72 29.10
C ARG A 293 22.87 13.00 29.03
N ASP A 294 22.45 13.43 27.85
CA ASP A 294 21.83 14.75 27.63
C ASP A 294 20.31 14.72 27.33
N ILE A 295 19.64 13.59 27.52
CA ILE A 295 18.19 13.50 27.29
C ILE A 295 17.45 14.10 28.49
N SER A 296 16.95 15.32 28.30
CA SER A 296 16.09 16.03 29.24
C SER A 296 14.94 15.15 29.74
N GLN A 297 14.76 15.13 31.06
CA GLN A 297 13.67 14.49 31.82
C GLN A 297 12.30 15.00 31.34
N ASN A 298 11.76 14.37 30.31
CA ASN A 298 10.40 14.65 29.86
C ASN A 298 9.56 13.41 30.21
N ASP A 299 8.49 13.54 30.99
CA ASP A 299 7.56 12.44 31.31
C ASP A 299 6.39 12.36 30.31
N LYS A 300 6.65 12.77 29.07
CA LYS A 300 5.65 12.82 28.02
C LYS A 300 5.49 11.45 27.35
N GLU A 301 4.47 10.70 27.74
CA GLU A 301 4.05 9.49 27.03
C GLU A 301 3.87 9.74 25.53
N THR A 302 4.29 8.77 24.72
CA THR A 302 4.12 8.79 23.26
C THR A 302 3.11 7.73 22.89
N ILE A 303 1.92 8.15 22.45
CA ILE A 303 0.85 7.23 22.04
C ILE A 303 0.49 7.52 20.59
N LYS A 304 0.98 6.66 19.69
CA LYS A 304 0.73 6.73 18.25
C LYS A 304 -0.04 5.49 17.81
N ILE A 305 -1.36 5.54 17.98
CA ILE A 305 -2.26 4.40 17.73
C ILE A 305 -3.35 4.68 16.68
N GLY A 306 -3.20 5.76 15.91
CA GLY A 306 -4.22 6.22 14.96
C GLY A 306 -4.60 5.18 13.90
N GLY A 307 -3.68 4.28 13.54
CA GLY A 307 -3.93 3.20 12.59
C GLY A 307 -4.51 1.91 13.18
N LEU A 308 -4.58 1.80 14.51
CA LEU A 308 -5.07 0.59 15.17
C LEU A 308 -6.60 0.46 15.05
N PRO A 309 -7.13 -0.75 14.84
CA PRO A 309 -8.56 -0.98 14.69
C PRO A 309 -9.31 -0.68 16.00
N LYS A 310 -10.43 0.04 15.85
CA LYS A 310 -11.35 0.43 16.93
C LYS A 310 -12.79 0.08 16.52
N GLY A 311 -13.71 0.10 17.49
CA GLY A 311 -15.15 -0.06 17.24
C GLY A 311 -15.52 -1.37 16.53
N GLU A 312 -16.26 -1.28 15.41
CA GLU A 312 -16.71 -2.47 14.66
C GLU A 312 -15.56 -3.24 14.00
N MET A 313 -14.52 -2.55 13.51
CA MET A 313 -13.37 -3.21 12.90
C MET A 313 -12.62 -4.10 13.88
N ARG A 314 -12.53 -3.68 15.14
CA ARG A 314 -11.98 -4.50 16.24
C ARG A 314 -12.76 -5.80 16.38
N LYS A 315 -14.09 -5.71 16.47
CA LYS A 315 -14.97 -6.88 16.60
C LYS A 315 -14.87 -7.81 15.39
N LEU A 316 -14.77 -7.24 14.19
CA LEU A 316 -14.65 -8.00 12.94
C LEU A 316 -13.34 -8.80 12.89
N LEU A 317 -12.20 -8.20 13.24
CA LEU A 317 -10.91 -8.89 13.20
C LEU A 317 -10.81 -10.04 14.21
N VAL A 318 -11.47 -9.92 15.36
CA VAL A 318 -11.50 -10.98 16.38
C VAL A 318 -12.42 -12.14 15.99
N SER A 319 -13.46 -11.89 15.19
CA SER A 319 -14.52 -12.87 14.90
C SER A 319 -14.52 -13.42 13.47
N ALA A 320 -13.81 -12.79 12.54
CA ALA A 320 -13.84 -13.12 11.12
C ALA A 320 -12.44 -13.00 10.49
N THR A 321 -12.29 -13.57 9.29
CA THR A 321 -11.07 -13.44 8.51
C THR A 321 -10.79 -11.97 8.18
N VAL A 322 -9.51 -11.60 8.25
CA VAL A 322 -9.04 -10.26 7.90
C VAL A 322 -9.52 -9.88 6.50
N PRO A 323 -10.12 -8.70 6.32
CA PRO A 323 -10.57 -8.29 5.01
C PRO A 323 -9.37 -8.05 4.09
N ILE A 324 -9.55 -8.28 2.79
CA ILE A 324 -8.50 -8.04 1.80
C ILE A 324 -8.10 -6.55 1.81
N PHE A 325 -9.09 -5.64 1.84
CA PHE A 325 -8.91 -4.18 1.88
C PHE A 325 -9.38 -3.58 3.22
N LYS A 326 -8.77 -2.46 3.65
CA LYS A 326 -9.26 -1.69 4.82
C LYS A 326 -10.68 -1.23 4.52
N LYS A 327 -11.65 -1.66 5.32
CA LYS A 327 -13.01 -1.15 5.29
C LYS A 327 -13.04 0.27 5.87
N ALA A 328 -13.87 1.13 5.26
CA ALA A 328 -14.11 2.48 5.75
C ALA A 328 -14.63 2.46 7.19
N ASP A 329 -14.07 3.30 8.05
CA ASP A 329 -14.64 3.63 9.34
C ASP A 329 -15.67 4.78 9.20
N GLU A 330 -16.32 5.17 10.29
CA GLU A 330 -17.34 6.23 10.25
C GLU A 330 -16.77 7.60 9.86
N GLU A 331 -15.51 7.86 10.19
CA GLU A 331 -14.83 9.12 9.89
C GLU A 331 -14.48 9.21 8.40
N ASP A 332 -13.83 8.16 7.87
CA ASP A 332 -13.55 7.97 6.44
C ASP A 332 -14.84 8.15 5.61
N PHE A 333 -15.96 7.60 6.10
CA PHE A 333 -17.26 7.75 5.45
C PHE A 333 -17.78 9.19 5.47
N ARG A 334 -17.73 9.87 6.61
CA ARG A 334 -18.24 11.25 6.75
C ARG A 334 -17.46 12.24 5.89
N GLU A 335 -16.13 12.12 5.86
CA GLU A 335 -15.27 12.97 5.04
C GLU A 335 -15.61 12.78 3.56
N LEU A 336 -15.58 11.53 3.07
CA LEU A 336 -15.91 11.21 1.69
C LEU A 336 -17.31 11.69 1.31
N PHE A 337 -18.31 11.38 2.12
CA PHE A 337 -19.70 11.70 1.82
C PHE A 337 -19.94 13.21 1.72
N THR A 338 -19.23 14.00 2.53
CA THR A 338 -19.28 15.47 2.47
C THR A 338 -18.68 15.99 1.17
N ALA A 339 -17.48 15.51 0.80
CA ALA A 339 -16.84 15.87 -0.47
C ALA A 339 -17.68 15.48 -1.70
N LEU A 340 -18.33 14.31 -1.67
CA LEU A 340 -19.20 13.85 -2.76
C LEU A 340 -20.49 14.67 -2.86
N LYS A 341 -21.04 15.16 -1.74
CA LYS A 341 -22.19 16.08 -1.77
C LYS A 341 -21.84 17.40 -2.43
N GLU A 342 -20.69 17.97 -2.11
CA GLU A 342 -20.21 19.20 -2.75
C GLU A 342 -19.99 18.98 -4.26
N SER A 343 -19.40 17.83 -4.62
CA SER A 343 -19.13 17.44 -6.01
C SER A 343 -20.39 17.11 -6.82
N ALA A 344 -21.51 16.80 -6.18
CA ALA A 344 -22.77 16.47 -6.84
C ALA A 344 -23.48 17.71 -7.39
N VAL A 345 -23.34 18.85 -6.73
CA VAL A 345 -24.09 20.07 -7.02
C VAL A 345 -23.49 20.80 -8.21
N LEU A 346 -24.36 21.25 -9.12
CA LEU A 346 -23.94 22.01 -10.30
C LEU A 346 -23.35 23.36 -9.87
N SER A 347 -22.15 23.68 -10.37
CA SER A 347 -21.45 24.91 -10.06
C SER A 347 -21.08 25.69 -11.32
N ILE A 348 -20.86 27.01 -11.17
CA ILE A 348 -20.40 27.85 -12.28
C ILE A 348 -19.02 27.38 -12.80
N PRO A 349 -18.02 27.08 -11.92
CA PRO A 349 -16.75 26.52 -12.38
C PRO A 349 -16.92 25.23 -13.19
N PHE A 350 -17.86 24.35 -12.80
CA PHE A 350 -18.16 23.14 -13.56
C PHE A 350 -18.60 23.47 -14.99
N ILE A 351 -19.56 24.37 -15.17
CA ILE A 351 -20.03 24.77 -16.51
C ILE A 351 -18.91 25.42 -17.34
N VAL A 352 -18.14 26.32 -16.74
CA VAL A 352 -17.02 27.00 -17.43
C VAL A 352 -15.98 25.98 -17.90
N LEU A 353 -15.55 25.06 -17.02
CA LEU A 353 -14.61 24.01 -17.38
C LEU A 353 -15.18 23.06 -18.43
N MET A 354 -16.48 22.74 -18.38
CA MET A 354 -17.14 21.94 -19.41
C MET A 354 -17.12 22.62 -20.77
N VAL A 355 -17.40 23.92 -20.85
CA VAL A 355 -17.33 24.70 -22.10
C VAL A 355 -15.90 24.69 -22.65
N LEU A 356 -14.92 25.06 -21.83
CA LEU A 356 -13.52 25.13 -22.25
C LEU A 356 -12.99 23.76 -22.69
N SER A 357 -13.28 22.71 -21.93
CA SER A 357 -12.89 21.33 -22.25
C SER A 357 -13.51 20.88 -23.57
N THR A 358 -14.80 21.16 -23.79
CA THR A 358 -15.51 20.79 -25.01
C THR A 358 -14.94 21.52 -26.23
N LEU A 359 -14.67 22.83 -26.14
CA LEU A 359 -14.11 23.60 -27.24
C LEU A 359 -12.69 23.14 -27.58
N LEU A 360 -11.88 22.85 -26.54
CA LEU A 360 -10.52 22.31 -26.72
C LEU A 360 -10.56 20.91 -27.35
N ALA A 361 -11.46 20.03 -26.89
CA ALA A 361 -11.64 18.69 -27.45
C ALA A 361 -12.10 18.76 -28.92
N THR A 362 -13.09 19.60 -29.22
CA THR A 362 -13.61 19.80 -30.59
C THR A 362 -12.51 20.31 -31.51
N THR A 363 -11.72 21.30 -31.06
CA THR A 363 -10.56 21.81 -31.81
C THR A 363 -9.51 20.71 -32.02
N GLY A 364 -9.17 19.95 -30.99
CA GLY A 364 -8.22 18.84 -31.07
C GLY A 364 -8.68 17.72 -32.02
N LEU A 365 -9.97 17.43 -32.06
CA LEU A 365 -10.57 16.47 -32.99
C LEU A 365 -10.46 16.95 -34.44
N PHE A 366 -10.75 18.23 -34.74
CA PHE A 366 -10.53 18.82 -36.07
C PHE A 366 -9.06 18.87 -36.47
N GLN A 367 -8.17 19.13 -35.51
CA GLN A 367 -6.71 19.09 -35.73
C GLN A 367 -6.14 17.67 -35.83
N ASN A 368 -6.95 16.64 -35.57
CA ASN A 368 -6.49 15.25 -35.47
C ASN A 368 -5.31 15.09 -34.48
N SER A 369 -5.35 15.79 -33.34
CA SER A 369 -4.26 15.91 -32.38
C SER A 369 -4.59 15.23 -31.05
N ALA A 370 -4.12 13.99 -30.88
CA ALA A 370 -4.31 13.22 -29.65
C ALA A 370 -3.85 13.95 -28.37
N PRO A 371 -2.69 14.65 -28.32
CA PRO A 371 -2.28 15.39 -27.12
C PRO A 371 -3.25 16.48 -26.69
N VAL A 372 -3.83 17.22 -27.64
CA VAL A 372 -4.82 18.28 -27.36
C VAL A 372 -6.11 17.67 -26.81
N ILE A 373 -6.54 16.54 -27.41
CA ILE A 373 -7.72 15.80 -26.94
C ILE A 373 -7.50 15.29 -25.51
N ILE A 374 -6.31 14.77 -25.20
CA ILE A 374 -5.96 14.35 -23.83
C ILE A 374 -6.02 15.55 -22.89
N GLY A 375 -5.41 16.68 -23.25
CA GLY A 375 -5.45 17.92 -22.45
C GLY A 375 -6.88 18.39 -22.16
N ALA A 376 -7.79 18.26 -23.12
CA ALA A 376 -9.20 18.54 -22.91
C ALA A 376 -9.87 17.59 -21.89
N MET A 377 -9.54 16.30 -21.90
CA MET A 377 -10.04 15.34 -20.91
C MET A 377 -9.56 15.68 -19.49
N ILE A 378 -8.35 16.23 -19.32
CA ILE A 378 -7.81 16.65 -18.01
C ILE A 378 -8.65 17.78 -17.41
N LEU A 379 -9.09 18.72 -18.24
CA LEU A 379 -9.86 19.88 -17.81
C LEU A 379 -11.31 19.51 -17.42
N ALA A 380 -11.81 18.38 -17.90
CA ALA A 380 -13.22 18.02 -17.83
C ALA A 380 -13.66 17.65 -16.39
N PRO A 381 -14.65 18.34 -15.82
CA PRO A 381 -15.09 18.08 -14.44
C PRO A 381 -16.11 16.93 -14.31
N LEU A 382 -16.43 16.20 -15.39
CA LEU A 382 -17.49 15.18 -15.38
C LEU A 382 -17.26 14.04 -14.39
N MET A 383 -16.02 13.74 -14.02
CA MET A 383 -15.76 12.61 -13.13
C MET A 383 -16.37 12.80 -11.74
N ALA A 384 -16.31 14.03 -11.20
CA ALA A 384 -16.80 14.35 -9.88
C ALA A 384 -18.29 13.95 -9.67
N PRO A 385 -19.24 14.42 -10.50
CA PRO A 385 -20.64 14.00 -10.37
C PRO A 385 -20.85 12.51 -10.72
N ILE A 386 -20.03 11.88 -11.57
CA ILE A 386 -20.17 10.43 -11.82
C ILE A 386 -19.86 9.63 -10.56
N ILE A 387 -18.79 9.96 -9.85
CA ILE A 387 -18.43 9.29 -8.60
C ILE A 387 -19.49 9.54 -7.52
N SER A 388 -20.00 10.77 -7.41
CA SER A 388 -21.12 11.09 -6.51
C SER A 388 -22.40 10.33 -6.85
N LEU A 389 -22.75 10.22 -8.14
CA LEU A 389 -23.87 9.40 -8.61
C LEU A 389 -23.68 7.93 -8.21
N SER A 390 -22.47 7.39 -8.40
CA SER A 390 -22.15 5.99 -8.09
C SER A 390 -22.33 5.68 -6.59
N MET A 391 -21.95 6.63 -5.73
CA MET A 391 -22.18 6.56 -4.29
C MET A 391 -23.67 6.67 -3.92
N GLY A 392 -24.39 7.57 -4.60
CA GLY A 392 -25.84 7.70 -4.47
C GLY A 392 -26.57 6.40 -4.82
N VAL A 393 -26.21 5.77 -5.94
CA VAL A 393 -26.79 4.50 -6.41
C VAL A 393 -26.54 3.37 -5.43
N VAL A 394 -25.31 3.20 -4.93
CA VAL A 394 -24.97 2.08 -4.03
C VAL A 394 -25.57 2.23 -2.63
N ARG A 395 -25.79 3.47 -2.16
CA ARG A 395 -26.44 3.73 -0.85
C ARG A 395 -27.94 3.96 -0.93
N GLY A 396 -28.50 4.14 -2.12
CA GLY A 396 -29.88 4.57 -2.33
C GLY A 396 -30.13 6.00 -1.84
N GLU A 397 -29.12 6.87 -1.92
CA GLU A 397 -29.19 8.26 -1.47
C GLU A 397 -29.75 9.15 -2.59
N GLN A 398 -30.96 9.68 -2.37
CA GLN A 398 -31.73 10.42 -3.37
C GLN A 398 -31.16 11.79 -3.73
N PHE A 399 -30.60 12.52 -2.75
CA PHE A 399 -29.95 13.80 -2.99
C PHE A 399 -28.75 13.63 -3.91
N LEU A 400 -27.84 12.70 -3.62
CA LEU A 400 -26.69 12.44 -4.48
C LEU A 400 -27.10 12.00 -5.89
N MET A 401 -28.11 11.13 -6.01
CA MET A 401 -28.60 10.68 -7.31
C MET A 401 -29.19 11.82 -8.15
N LYS A 402 -30.00 12.69 -7.54
CA LYS A 402 -30.67 13.80 -8.23
C LYS A 402 -29.70 14.91 -8.61
N GLU A 403 -28.91 15.40 -7.66
CA GLU A 403 -27.97 16.50 -7.91
C GLU A 403 -26.90 16.08 -8.91
N SER A 404 -26.28 14.92 -8.71
CA SER A 404 -25.27 14.42 -9.65
C SER A 404 -25.87 14.14 -11.02
N GLY A 405 -27.08 13.58 -11.08
CA GLY A 405 -27.79 13.33 -12.34
C GLY A 405 -28.08 14.63 -13.09
N PHE A 406 -28.53 15.67 -12.38
CA PHE A 406 -28.76 17.00 -12.96
C PHE A 406 -27.47 17.62 -13.47
N SER A 407 -26.40 17.58 -12.68
CA SER A 407 -25.07 18.06 -13.08
C SER A 407 -24.53 17.35 -14.33
N LEU A 408 -24.71 16.03 -14.42
CA LEU A 408 -24.34 15.25 -15.61
C LEU A 408 -25.12 15.66 -16.83
N VAL A 409 -26.46 15.77 -16.73
CA VAL A 409 -27.30 16.20 -17.85
C VAL A 409 -26.92 17.63 -18.29
N ALA A 410 -26.69 18.55 -17.37
CA ALA A 410 -26.25 19.91 -17.67
C ALA A 410 -24.90 19.93 -18.40
N GLY A 411 -23.95 19.11 -17.96
CA GLY A 411 -22.64 18.93 -18.61
C GLY A 411 -22.77 18.34 -20.02
N ILE A 412 -23.58 17.30 -20.20
CA ILE A 412 -23.86 16.68 -21.51
C ILE A 412 -24.47 17.71 -22.46
N VAL A 413 -25.50 18.42 -22.03
CA VAL A 413 -26.18 19.44 -22.85
C VAL A 413 -25.21 20.55 -23.24
N THR A 414 -24.37 20.99 -22.30
CA THR A 414 -23.34 22.01 -22.56
C THR A 414 -22.32 21.52 -23.58
N ALA A 415 -21.81 20.30 -23.43
CA ALA A 415 -20.85 19.72 -24.37
C ALA A 415 -21.44 19.58 -25.78
N LEU A 416 -22.66 19.03 -25.89
CA LEU A 416 -23.35 18.88 -27.17
C LEU A 416 -23.62 20.24 -27.82
N LEU A 417 -24.15 21.21 -27.07
CA LEU A 417 -24.48 22.54 -27.57
C LEU A 417 -23.24 23.25 -28.12
N PHE A 418 -22.19 23.39 -27.31
CA PHE A 418 -21.00 24.17 -27.70
C PHE A 418 -20.19 23.49 -28.80
N SER A 419 -20.10 22.15 -28.80
CA SER A 419 -19.43 21.43 -29.88
C SER A 419 -20.22 21.50 -31.20
N SER A 420 -21.55 21.41 -31.15
CA SER A 420 -22.40 21.56 -32.34
C SER A 420 -22.31 22.97 -32.92
N VAL A 421 -22.40 24.00 -32.07
CA VAL A 421 -22.28 25.41 -32.48
C VAL A 421 -20.91 25.67 -33.07
N TYR A 422 -19.83 25.20 -32.42
CA TYR A 422 -18.47 25.33 -32.96
C TYR A 422 -18.35 24.69 -34.33
N THR A 423 -18.87 23.46 -34.49
CA THR A 423 -18.84 22.72 -35.75
C THR A 423 -19.62 23.42 -36.86
N PHE A 424 -20.77 24.00 -36.54
CA PHE A 424 -21.59 24.74 -37.51
C PHE A 424 -20.85 25.93 -38.14
N PHE A 425 -19.98 26.60 -37.37
CA PHE A 425 -19.15 27.70 -37.89
C PHE A 425 -17.84 27.23 -38.54
N MET A 426 -17.48 25.95 -38.44
CA MET A 426 -16.22 25.43 -38.95
C MET A 426 -16.37 24.96 -40.41
N PRO A 427 -15.56 25.45 -41.36
CA PRO A 427 -15.66 25.09 -42.78
C PRO A 427 -15.00 23.73 -43.12
N LEU A 428 -14.96 22.79 -42.16
CA LEU A 428 -14.35 21.46 -42.32
C LEU A 428 -15.41 20.39 -42.14
N HIS A 429 -15.63 19.56 -43.17
CA HIS A 429 -16.69 18.54 -43.18
C HIS A 429 -16.15 17.10 -43.23
N GLU A 430 -14.83 16.92 -43.26
CA GLU A 430 -14.22 15.59 -43.28
C GLU A 430 -13.97 15.05 -41.87
N LEU A 431 -14.27 13.78 -41.67
CA LEU A 431 -14.01 13.08 -40.41
C LEU A 431 -12.53 12.74 -40.28
N THR A 432 -11.90 13.23 -39.22
CA THR A 432 -10.51 12.90 -38.89
C THR A 432 -10.37 11.47 -38.36
N GLN A 433 -9.14 10.96 -38.27
CA GLN A 433 -8.88 9.63 -37.72
C GLN A 433 -9.31 9.54 -36.24
N GLU A 434 -9.04 10.59 -35.47
CA GLU A 434 -9.48 10.68 -34.07
C GLU A 434 -11.01 10.66 -33.96
N MET A 435 -11.75 11.33 -34.84
CA MET A 435 -13.22 11.24 -34.83
C MET A 435 -13.70 9.82 -35.16
N ASN A 436 -13.15 9.21 -36.22
CA ASN A 436 -13.53 7.86 -36.66
C ASN A 436 -13.27 6.78 -35.60
N ALA A 437 -12.19 6.91 -34.83
CA ALA A 437 -11.86 6.00 -33.74
C ALA A 437 -12.94 5.96 -32.63
N ARG A 438 -13.80 6.97 -32.55
CA ARG A 438 -14.86 7.10 -31.54
C ARG A 438 -16.25 6.75 -32.07
N LEU A 439 -16.37 6.32 -33.33
CA LEU A 439 -17.64 5.92 -33.96
C LEU A 439 -17.96 4.44 -33.79
N ASN A 440 -16.94 3.61 -33.59
CA ASN A 440 -17.06 2.16 -33.51
C ASN A 440 -16.71 1.67 -32.10
N PRO A 441 -17.59 1.91 -31.10
CA PRO A 441 -17.35 1.45 -29.73
C PRO A 441 -17.16 -0.06 -29.68
N ASN A 442 -16.27 -0.52 -28.81
CA ASN A 442 -15.97 -1.93 -28.63
C ASN A 442 -15.79 -2.31 -27.16
N ILE A 443 -15.52 -3.59 -26.89
CA ILE A 443 -15.38 -4.12 -25.52
C ILE A 443 -14.15 -3.54 -24.79
N LEU A 444 -13.08 -3.17 -25.51
CA LEU A 444 -11.89 -2.58 -24.92
C LEU A 444 -12.20 -1.19 -24.34
N ASP A 445 -13.05 -0.41 -25.00
CA ASP A 445 -13.52 0.88 -24.48
C ASP A 445 -14.24 0.71 -23.14
N LEU A 446 -15.09 -0.33 -23.04
CA LEU A 446 -15.77 -0.68 -21.80
C LEU A 446 -14.78 -1.11 -20.70
N MET A 447 -13.71 -1.85 -21.04
CA MET A 447 -12.67 -2.21 -20.06
C MET A 447 -11.96 -0.96 -19.52
N VAL A 448 -11.64 0.00 -20.39
CA VAL A 448 -11.08 1.29 -19.96
C VAL A 448 -12.03 2.00 -19.01
N ALA A 449 -13.32 2.08 -19.34
CA ALA A 449 -14.35 2.66 -18.49
C ALA A 449 -14.45 1.99 -17.11
N VAL A 450 -14.42 0.66 -17.05
CA VAL A 450 -14.45 -0.10 -15.79
C VAL A 450 -13.22 0.21 -14.94
N ILE A 451 -12.02 0.18 -15.52
CA ILE A 451 -10.77 0.49 -14.82
C ILE A 451 -10.77 1.94 -14.32
N SER A 452 -11.23 2.89 -15.14
CA SER A 452 -11.38 4.30 -14.74
C SER A 452 -12.37 4.48 -13.59
N GLY A 453 -13.47 3.73 -13.57
CA GLY A 453 -14.44 3.75 -12.47
C GLY A 453 -13.86 3.21 -11.15
N ILE A 454 -13.12 2.11 -11.20
CA ILE A 454 -12.40 1.57 -10.03
C ILE A 454 -11.38 2.59 -9.52
N ALA A 455 -10.54 3.12 -10.41
CA ALA A 455 -9.52 4.10 -10.06
C ALA A 455 -10.12 5.37 -9.46
N GLY A 456 -11.19 5.91 -10.06
CA GLY A 456 -11.88 7.10 -9.57
C GLY A 456 -12.51 6.91 -8.19
N ALA A 457 -13.21 5.80 -7.97
CA ALA A 457 -13.82 5.52 -6.67
C ALA A 457 -12.75 5.27 -5.59
N TYR A 458 -11.70 4.51 -5.91
CA TYR A 458 -10.61 4.22 -4.98
C TYR A 458 -9.84 5.49 -4.58
N ALA A 459 -9.52 6.34 -5.56
CA ALA A 459 -8.81 7.59 -5.31
C ALA A 459 -9.62 8.56 -4.44
N ASN A 460 -10.92 8.70 -4.71
CA ASN A 460 -11.79 9.56 -3.89
C ASN A 460 -11.98 8.99 -2.48
N ALA A 461 -12.06 7.66 -2.34
CA ALA A 461 -12.17 6.99 -1.04
C ALA A 461 -10.93 7.16 -0.13
N LYS A 462 -9.79 7.60 -0.65
CA LYS A 462 -8.56 7.79 0.13
C LYS A 462 -8.10 9.25 0.03
N SER A 463 -8.34 10.03 1.09
CA SER A 463 -8.04 11.46 1.14
C SER A 463 -6.58 11.81 0.80
N GLU A 464 -5.62 10.95 1.16
CA GLU A 464 -4.19 11.08 0.81
C GLU A 464 -3.95 10.95 -0.71
N ILE A 465 -4.71 10.08 -1.39
CA ILE A 465 -4.60 9.84 -2.83
C ILE A 465 -5.40 10.88 -3.61
N ALA A 466 -6.59 11.26 -3.13
CA ALA A 466 -7.40 12.31 -3.76
C ALA A 466 -6.62 13.62 -3.95
N LYS A 467 -5.80 14.00 -2.96
CA LYS A 467 -4.96 15.21 -3.02
C LYS A 467 -3.80 15.11 -4.03
N SER A 468 -3.23 13.92 -4.23
CA SER A 468 -2.14 13.71 -5.19
C SER A 468 -2.63 13.44 -6.62
N LEU A 469 -3.81 12.82 -6.76
CA LEU A 469 -4.42 12.55 -8.06
C LEU A 469 -5.11 13.77 -8.69
N ALA A 470 -5.31 14.85 -7.92
CA ALA A 470 -5.74 16.13 -8.46
C ALA A 470 -4.84 16.64 -9.61
N GLY A 471 -3.57 16.18 -9.66
CA GLY A 471 -2.64 16.45 -10.77
C GLY A 471 -2.48 15.32 -11.80
N VAL A 472 -2.78 14.06 -11.44
CA VAL A 472 -2.74 12.92 -12.37
C VAL A 472 -4.14 12.71 -12.89
N ALA A 473 -4.47 13.49 -13.91
CA ALA A 473 -5.71 13.47 -14.62
C ALA A 473 -6.22 12.04 -14.84
N ILE A 474 -7.32 11.70 -14.18
CA ILE A 474 -8.13 10.56 -14.60
C ILE A 474 -8.83 11.03 -15.87
N ALA A 475 -8.09 11.04 -16.97
CA ALA A 475 -8.54 11.50 -18.28
C ALA A 475 -9.63 10.54 -18.77
N VAL A 476 -10.86 10.82 -18.36
CA VAL A 476 -11.98 9.96 -18.65
C VAL A 476 -12.36 10.14 -20.13
N ALA A 477 -12.55 9.03 -20.83
CA ALA A 477 -12.91 8.95 -22.24
C ALA A 477 -14.37 9.40 -22.55
N LEU A 478 -14.90 10.41 -21.86
CA LEU A 478 -16.30 10.87 -22.01
C LEU A 478 -16.42 12.16 -22.82
N VAL A 479 -15.53 13.14 -22.62
CA VAL A 479 -15.64 14.41 -23.36
C VAL A 479 -15.44 14.22 -24.86
N PRO A 480 -14.42 13.51 -25.34
CA PRO A 480 -14.24 13.40 -26.79
C PRO A 480 -15.39 12.69 -27.51
N PRO A 481 -15.97 11.58 -27.00
CA PRO A 481 -17.19 11.03 -27.60
C PRO A 481 -18.37 12.00 -27.60
N LEU A 482 -18.57 12.79 -26.53
CA LEU A 482 -19.58 13.86 -26.52
C LEU A 482 -19.29 14.96 -27.55
N SER A 483 -18.03 15.37 -27.71
CA SER A 483 -17.65 16.34 -28.73
C SER A 483 -17.83 15.78 -30.14
N VAL A 484 -17.50 14.50 -30.40
CA VAL A 484 -17.80 13.85 -31.69
C VAL A 484 -19.31 13.75 -31.92
N THR A 485 -20.10 13.52 -30.87
CA THR A 485 -21.57 13.54 -30.96
C THR A 485 -22.05 14.94 -31.36
N GLY A 486 -21.53 15.99 -30.73
CA GLY A 486 -21.83 17.38 -31.07
C GLY A 486 -21.39 17.76 -32.48
N ILE A 487 -20.21 17.31 -32.93
CA ILE A 487 -19.76 17.44 -34.33
C ILE A 487 -20.76 16.74 -35.28
N GLY A 488 -21.21 15.53 -34.94
CA GLY A 488 -22.22 14.81 -35.70
C GLY A 488 -23.55 15.58 -35.81
N ILE A 489 -23.99 16.22 -34.71
CA ILE A 489 -25.16 17.12 -34.71
C ILE A 489 -24.92 18.32 -35.63
N GLY A 490 -23.75 18.96 -35.53
CA GLY A 490 -23.37 20.09 -36.38
C GLY A 490 -23.35 19.73 -37.88
N PHE A 491 -22.91 18.52 -38.23
CA PHE A 491 -22.94 17.99 -39.59
C PHE A 491 -24.30 17.43 -40.03
N GLY A 492 -25.23 17.19 -39.11
CA GLY A 492 -26.48 16.45 -39.38
C GLY A 492 -26.25 14.97 -39.72
N ASN A 493 -25.13 14.38 -39.28
CA ASN A 493 -24.78 12.99 -39.57
C ASN A 493 -25.22 12.05 -38.43
N VAL A 494 -26.32 11.33 -38.66
CA VAL A 494 -26.93 10.40 -37.69
C VAL A 494 -26.00 9.24 -37.31
N GLU A 495 -25.16 8.76 -38.23
CA GLU A 495 -24.23 7.66 -37.97
C GLU A 495 -23.15 8.10 -36.97
N VAL A 496 -22.61 9.32 -37.17
CA VAL A 496 -21.63 9.92 -36.25
C VAL A 496 -22.24 10.14 -34.87
N ILE A 497 -23.47 10.65 -34.80
CA ILE A 497 -24.21 10.86 -33.55
C ILE A 497 -24.40 9.54 -32.81
N ALA A 498 -24.95 8.52 -33.47
CA ALA A 498 -25.31 7.27 -32.83
C ALA A 498 -24.08 6.50 -32.32
N GLY A 499 -23.02 6.40 -33.13
CA GLY A 499 -21.81 5.66 -32.76
C GLY A 499 -21.07 6.29 -31.58
N SER A 500 -20.83 7.60 -31.63
CA SER A 500 -20.10 8.31 -30.58
C SER A 500 -20.92 8.52 -29.31
N PHE A 501 -22.24 8.71 -29.41
CA PHE A 501 -23.10 8.79 -28.24
C PHE A 501 -23.25 7.44 -27.54
N LEU A 502 -23.31 6.35 -28.30
CA LEU A 502 -23.28 5.00 -27.74
C LEU A 502 -21.98 4.77 -26.95
N LEU A 503 -20.83 5.11 -27.51
CA LEU A 503 -19.54 5.06 -26.80
C LEU A 503 -19.60 5.85 -25.48
N PHE A 504 -20.11 7.08 -25.51
CA PHE A 504 -20.30 7.89 -24.31
C PHE A 504 -21.17 7.19 -23.25
N VAL A 505 -22.36 6.71 -23.62
CA VAL A 505 -23.29 6.06 -22.70
C VAL A 505 -22.67 4.80 -22.10
N THR A 506 -22.00 3.98 -22.91
CA THR A 506 -21.35 2.75 -22.44
C THR A 506 -20.27 3.04 -21.40
N ASN A 507 -19.45 4.06 -21.65
CA ASN A 507 -18.40 4.49 -20.74
C ASN A 507 -19.00 5.03 -19.45
N LEU A 508 -20.04 5.88 -19.53
CA LEU A 508 -20.70 6.44 -18.36
C LEU A 508 -21.23 5.32 -17.44
N VAL A 509 -21.96 4.36 -18.01
CA VAL A 509 -22.54 3.24 -17.26
C VAL A 509 -21.47 2.32 -16.69
N GLY A 510 -20.44 2.00 -17.47
CA GLY A 510 -19.30 1.18 -17.04
C GLY A 510 -18.58 1.80 -15.85
N ILE A 511 -18.27 3.10 -15.93
CA ILE A 511 -17.65 3.87 -14.84
C ILE A 511 -18.55 3.87 -13.61
N THR A 512 -19.85 4.19 -13.77
CA THR A 512 -20.78 4.24 -12.63
C THR A 512 -20.90 2.90 -11.93
N LEU A 513 -21.05 1.80 -12.67
CA LEU A 513 -21.17 0.47 -12.09
C LEU A 513 -19.89 0.05 -11.36
N ALA A 514 -18.73 0.25 -12.00
CA ALA A 514 -17.44 -0.11 -11.44
C ALA A 514 -17.11 0.71 -10.18
N ALA A 515 -17.42 2.00 -10.18
CA ALA A 515 -17.29 2.86 -9.01
C ALA A 515 -18.24 2.43 -7.87
N SER A 516 -19.51 2.13 -8.16
CA SER A 516 -20.46 1.60 -7.18
C SER A 516 -19.99 0.29 -6.55
N MET A 517 -19.47 -0.64 -7.36
CA MET A 517 -18.91 -1.91 -6.88
C MET A 517 -17.67 -1.69 -5.99
N THR A 518 -16.82 -0.74 -6.37
CA THR A 518 -15.64 -0.36 -5.59
C THR A 518 -16.03 0.19 -4.22
N PHE A 519 -17.00 1.09 -4.13
CA PHE A 519 -17.51 1.60 -2.85
C PHE A 519 -18.13 0.50 -1.98
N LEU A 520 -18.79 -0.49 -2.59
CA LEU A 520 -19.32 -1.65 -1.88
C LEU A 520 -18.19 -2.50 -1.27
N VAL A 521 -17.15 -2.80 -2.05
CA VAL A 521 -15.98 -3.59 -1.61
C VAL A 521 -15.22 -2.87 -0.50
N LEU A 522 -15.08 -1.54 -0.59
CA LEU A 522 -14.40 -0.72 0.41
C LEU A 522 -15.25 -0.47 1.68
N GLY A 523 -16.49 -0.94 1.73
CA GLY A 523 -17.34 -0.85 2.93
C GLY A 523 -18.08 0.49 3.10
N TYR A 524 -18.13 1.34 2.07
CA TYR A 524 -18.82 2.64 2.14
C TYR A 524 -20.36 2.51 2.02
N ALA A 525 -20.89 1.32 1.71
CA ALA A 525 -22.33 1.08 1.58
C ALA A 525 -22.75 -0.31 2.09
N PRO A 526 -23.92 -0.43 2.76
CA PRO A 526 -24.44 -1.73 3.19
C PRO A 526 -25.02 -2.51 1.99
N ILE A 527 -24.66 -3.79 1.87
CA ILE A 527 -25.10 -4.69 0.79
C ILE A 527 -26.63 -4.73 0.65
N SER A 528 -27.38 -4.63 1.75
CA SER A 528 -28.85 -4.66 1.75
C SER A 528 -29.48 -3.51 0.98
N ARG A 529 -28.88 -2.31 1.01
CA ARG A 529 -29.36 -1.13 0.30
C ARG A 529 -28.83 -1.05 -1.14
N ALA A 530 -27.68 -1.65 -1.39
CA ALA A 530 -27.03 -1.64 -2.69
C ALA A 530 -27.74 -2.49 -3.77
N LYS A 531 -28.52 -3.52 -3.37
CA LYS A 531 -29.12 -4.50 -4.30
C LYS A 531 -29.91 -3.85 -5.44
N LYS A 532 -30.82 -2.91 -5.14
CA LYS A 532 -31.69 -2.32 -6.18
C LYS A 532 -30.90 -1.45 -7.17
N GLY A 533 -30.02 -0.59 -6.66
CA GLY A 533 -29.18 0.28 -7.49
C GLY A 533 -28.25 -0.51 -8.41
N ILE A 534 -27.53 -1.49 -7.86
CA ILE A 534 -26.62 -2.35 -8.64
C ILE A 534 -27.38 -3.15 -9.70
N VAL A 535 -28.56 -3.70 -9.38
CA VAL A 535 -29.37 -4.43 -10.35
C VAL A 535 -29.80 -3.53 -11.50
N TYR A 536 -30.31 -2.32 -11.23
CA TYR A 536 -30.72 -1.40 -12.30
C TYR A 536 -29.54 -0.98 -13.19
N THR A 537 -28.40 -0.63 -12.60
CA THR A 537 -27.21 -0.26 -13.38
C THR A 537 -26.66 -1.46 -14.17
N SER A 538 -26.71 -2.68 -13.61
CA SER A 538 -26.26 -3.90 -14.30
C SER A 538 -27.17 -4.29 -15.46
N VAL A 539 -28.49 -4.17 -15.29
CA VAL A 539 -29.47 -4.39 -16.37
C VAL A 539 -29.26 -3.37 -17.49
N PHE A 540 -29.06 -2.10 -17.13
CA PHE A 540 -28.79 -1.06 -18.12
C PHE A 540 -27.46 -1.29 -18.85
N LEU A 541 -26.41 -1.71 -18.15
CA LEU A 541 -25.14 -2.10 -18.77
C LEU A 541 -25.33 -3.28 -19.73
N ALA A 542 -26.08 -4.31 -19.34
CA ALA A 542 -26.36 -5.46 -20.19
C ALA A 542 -27.09 -5.05 -21.47
N LEU A 543 -28.09 -4.16 -21.37
CA LEU A 543 -28.82 -3.61 -22.52
C LEU A 543 -27.88 -2.86 -23.48
N VAL A 544 -27.03 -1.99 -22.93
CA VAL A 544 -26.09 -1.16 -23.68
C VAL A 544 -24.91 -1.97 -24.25
N SER A 545 -24.57 -3.11 -23.64
CA SER A 545 -23.51 -4.02 -24.11
C SER A 545 -23.90 -4.78 -25.38
N ILE A 546 -25.19 -4.97 -25.66
CA ILE A 546 -25.66 -5.70 -26.84
C ILE A 546 -25.15 -5.04 -28.14
N PRO A 547 -25.40 -3.74 -28.41
CA PRO A 547 -24.83 -3.04 -29.55
C PRO A 547 -23.30 -3.11 -29.64
N LEU A 548 -22.60 -3.10 -28.50
CA LEU A 548 -21.14 -3.16 -28.44
C LEU A 548 -20.59 -4.51 -28.90
N ILE A 549 -21.25 -5.60 -28.51
CA ILE A 549 -20.87 -6.95 -28.95
C ILE A 549 -21.04 -7.05 -30.47
N PHE A 550 -22.12 -6.51 -31.03
CA PHE A 550 -22.31 -6.46 -32.49
C PHE A 550 -21.24 -5.62 -33.20
N SER A 551 -20.95 -4.42 -32.69
CA SER A 551 -19.88 -3.55 -33.22
C SER A 551 -18.51 -4.23 -33.16
N PHE A 552 -18.19 -4.91 -32.05
CA PHE A 552 -16.92 -5.63 -31.89
C PHE A 552 -16.80 -6.83 -32.84
N MET A 553 -17.89 -7.59 -33.04
CA MET A 553 -17.90 -8.66 -34.04
C MET A 553 -17.68 -8.12 -35.45
N MET A 554 -18.30 -6.98 -35.79
CA MET A 554 -18.09 -6.31 -37.08
C MET A 554 -16.64 -5.84 -37.27
N LEU A 555 -16.00 -5.32 -36.21
CA LEU A 555 -14.59 -4.93 -36.23
C LEU A 555 -13.66 -6.13 -36.44
N ILE A 556 -13.90 -7.25 -35.74
CA ILE A 556 -13.13 -8.49 -35.94
C ILE A 556 -13.27 -8.97 -37.40
N GLU A 557 -14.49 -8.93 -37.94
CA GLU A 557 -14.75 -9.32 -39.32
C GLU A 557 -14.07 -8.38 -40.33
N GLN A 558 -14.10 -7.07 -40.11
CA GLN A 558 -13.36 -6.07 -40.88
C GLN A 558 -11.86 -6.37 -40.90
N ASN A 559 -11.24 -6.62 -39.74
CA ASN A 559 -9.82 -6.95 -39.64
C ASN A 559 -9.49 -8.29 -40.31
N ASN A 560 -10.32 -9.31 -40.13
CA ASN A 560 -10.15 -10.59 -40.81
C ASN A 560 -10.19 -10.46 -42.33
N PHE A 561 -11.10 -9.64 -42.87
CA PHE A 561 -11.14 -9.36 -44.31
C PHE A 561 -9.97 -8.49 -44.75
N MET A 562 -9.56 -7.49 -43.98
CA MET A 562 -8.39 -6.68 -44.24
C MET A 562 -7.13 -7.55 -44.36
N ASP A 563 -6.91 -8.47 -43.42
CA ASP A 563 -5.75 -9.37 -43.42
C ASP A 563 -5.81 -10.35 -44.60
N LYS A 564 -6.98 -10.92 -44.91
CA LYS A 564 -7.16 -11.75 -46.10
C LYS A 564 -6.86 -10.98 -47.38
N LEU A 565 -7.34 -9.75 -47.51
CA LEU A 565 -7.13 -8.93 -48.71
C LEU A 565 -5.70 -8.42 -48.83
N LYS A 566 -4.98 -8.16 -47.73
CA LYS A 566 -3.54 -7.85 -47.75
C LYS A 566 -2.68 -8.98 -48.32
N THR A 567 -3.16 -10.23 -48.31
CA THR A 567 -2.45 -11.33 -48.98
C THR A 567 -2.47 -11.24 -50.50
N LEU A 568 -3.41 -10.48 -51.09
CA LEU A 568 -3.51 -10.24 -52.54
C LEU A 568 -2.50 -9.20 -53.06
N LYS A 569 -1.38 -9.01 -52.36
CA LYS A 569 -0.43 -7.91 -52.59
C LYS A 569 0.08 -7.85 -54.02
N ASN A 570 0.38 -9.00 -54.64
CA ASN A 570 0.81 -9.08 -56.03
C ASN A 570 -0.16 -9.97 -56.79
N ILE A 571 -0.82 -9.43 -57.82
CA ILE A 571 -1.69 -10.18 -58.70
C ILE A 571 -1.28 -9.98 -60.16
N THR A 572 -1.31 -11.05 -60.93
CA THR A 572 -1.16 -10.97 -62.39
C THR A 572 -2.56 -10.87 -63.01
N VAL A 573 -2.76 -9.86 -63.85
CA VAL A 573 -4.02 -9.60 -64.58
C VAL A 573 -3.65 -9.33 -66.04
N LYS A 574 -4.10 -10.18 -66.97
CA LYS A 574 -3.74 -10.11 -68.41
C LYS A 574 -2.23 -9.87 -68.68
N ASN A 575 -1.36 -10.69 -68.08
CA ASN A 575 0.10 -10.60 -68.19
C ASN A 575 0.76 -9.30 -67.68
N GLN A 576 0.02 -8.48 -66.93
CA GLN A 576 0.55 -7.33 -66.21
C GLN A 576 0.62 -7.66 -64.71
N GLU A 577 1.78 -7.47 -64.09
CA GLU A 577 1.91 -7.54 -62.64
C GLU A 577 1.38 -6.24 -62.02
N ILE A 578 0.46 -6.41 -61.08
CA ILE A 578 -0.18 -5.31 -60.37
C ILE A 578 0.04 -5.52 -58.89
N MET A 579 0.50 -4.48 -58.21
CA MET A 579 0.58 -4.49 -56.75
C MET A 579 -0.66 -3.81 -56.16
N LEU A 580 -1.34 -4.53 -55.27
CA LEU A 580 -2.50 -4.04 -54.52
C LEU A 580 -2.09 -3.65 -53.10
N ASN A 581 -2.50 -2.47 -52.69
CA ASN A 581 -2.42 -2.03 -51.30
C ASN A 581 -3.82 -1.69 -50.79
N VAL A 582 -4.38 -2.56 -49.94
CA VAL A 582 -5.72 -2.33 -49.37
C VAL A 582 -5.60 -1.31 -48.24
N LEU A 583 -6.25 -0.16 -48.43
CA LEU A 583 -6.21 0.96 -47.49
C LEU A 583 -7.30 0.87 -46.42
N ALA A 584 -8.52 0.46 -46.82
CA ALA A 584 -9.65 0.37 -45.90
C ALA A 584 -10.68 -0.67 -46.37
N VAL A 585 -11.30 -1.37 -45.41
CA VAL A 585 -12.45 -2.26 -45.62
C VAL A 585 -13.58 -1.76 -44.74
N ASP A 586 -14.63 -1.25 -45.35
CA ASP A 586 -15.83 -0.74 -44.69
C ASP A 586 -16.99 -1.70 -44.91
N LEU A 587 -17.39 -2.39 -43.84
CA LEU A 587 -18.52 -3.32 -43.80
C LEU A 587 -19.84 -2.67 -43.35
N SER A 588 -19.85 -1.36 -43.08
CA SER A 588 -21.02 -0.68 -42.51
C SER A 588 -22.20 -0.60 -43.50
N LYS A 589 -21.96 -0.80 -44.79
CA LYS A 589 -23.00 -0.80 -45.84
C LYS A 589 -23.34 -2.21 -46.31
N LYS A 590 -24.57 -2.36 -46.83
CA LYS A 590 -25.09 -3.63 -47.40
C LYS A 590 -24.19 -4.25 -48.47
N LYS A 591 -23.39 -3.45 -49.17
CA LYS A 591 -22.27 -3.90 -50.00
C LYS A 591 -20.99 -3.33 -49.38
N PRO A 592 -20.02 -4.17 -48.98
CA PRO A 592 -18.74 -3.72 -48.47
C PRO A 592 -18.06 -2.73 -49.42
N ASN A 593 -17.59 -1.60 -48.89
CA ASN A 593 -16.73 -0.68 -49.62
C ASN A 593 -15.27 -1.04 -49.33
N ILE A 594 -14.48 -1.24 -50.38
CA ILE A 594 -13.05 -1.53 -50.23
C ILE A 594 -12.29 -0.41 -50.94
N THR A 595 -11.47 0.31 -50.18
CA THR A 595 -10.58 1.34 -50.71
C THR A 595 -9.20 0.73 -50.87
N LEU A 596 -8.66 0.80 -52.08
CA LEU A 596 -7.37 0.20 -52.40
C LEU A 596 -6.57 1.05 -53.39
N GLU A 597 -5.27 1.07 -53.20
CA GLU A 597 -4.31 1.59 -54.17
C GLU A 597 -3.86 0.48 -55.09
N VAL A 598 -3.78 0.81 -56.38
CA VAL A 598 -3.38 -0.12 -57.42
C VAL A 598 -2.15 0.44 -58.11
N TYR A 599 -1.02 -0.24 -57.95
CA TYR A 599 0.24 0.13 -58.56
C TYR A 599 0.45 -0.69 -59.83
N SER A 600 0.67 0.00 -60.94
CA SER A 600 0.89 -0.61 -62.25
C SER A 600 1.87 0.21 -63.08
N ASP A 601 2.52 -0.41 -64.06
CA ASP A 601 3.41 0.23 -65.03
C ASP A 601 2.63 1.00 -66.13
N LYS A 602 1.35 0.68 -66.32
CA LYS A 602 0.44 1.28 -67.31
C LYS A 602 -0.94 1.54 -66.73
N ALA A 603 -1.71 2.42 -67.39
CA ALA A 603 -3.11 2.64 -67.05
C ALA A 603 -3.93 1.35 -67.23
N LEU A 604 -4.85 1.09 -66.30
CA LEU A 604 -5.65 -0.12 -66.28
C LEU A 604 -6.94 0.03 -67.08
N GLU A 605 -7.25 -0.97 -67.90
CA GLU A 605 -8.50 -1.05 -68.65
C GLU A 605 -9.67 -1.47 -67.75
N HIS A 606 -10.90 -1.12 -68.17
CA HIS A 606 -12.11 -1.45 -67.41
C HIS A 606 -12.29 -2.95 -67.16
N GLU A 607 -11.83 -3.81 -68.08
CA GLU A 607 -11.85 -5.27 -67.89
C GLU A 607 -10.88 -5.74 -66.81
N GLN A 608 -9.69 -5.14 -66.72
CA GLN A 608 -8.70 -5.46 -65.68
C GLN A 608 -9.23 -5.04 -64.30
N LEU A 609 -9.89 -3.89 -64.21
CA LEU A 609 -10.55 -3.44 -62.96
C LEU A 609 -11.68 -4.38 -62.52
N LYS A 610 -12.46 -4.93 -63.48
CA LYS A 610 -13.48 -5.95 -63.19
C LYS A 610 -12.87 -7.27 -62.72
N GLU A 611 -11.72 -7.67 -63.26
CA GLU A 611 -11.02 -8.87 -62.81
C GLU A 611 -10.51 -8.71 -61.36
N ILE A 612 -9.96 -7.53 -61.02
CA ILE A 612 -9.58 -7.18 -59.64
C ILE A 612 -10.81 -7.26 -58.73
N GLN A 613 -11.94 -6.69 -59.16
CA GLN A 613 -13.19 -6.78 -58.42
C GLN A 613 -13.63 -8.23 -58.20
N SER A 614 -13.63 -9.07 -59.23
CA SER A 614 -14.02 -10.48 -59.11
C SER A 614 -13.11 -11.27 -58.17
N LYS A 615 -11.80 -11.03 -58.19
CA LYS A 615 -10.85 -11.65 -57.24
C LYS A 615 -11.15 -11.24 -55.80
N ILE A 616 -11.40 -9.96 -55.56
CA ILE A 616 -11.77 -9.45 -54.23
C ILE A 616 -13.12 -10.01 -53.77
N GLU A 617 -14.13 -10.07 -54.65
CA GLU A 617 -15.44 -10.67 -54.36
C GLU A 617 -15.32 -12.17 -54.04
N SER A 618 -14.41 -12.89 -54.68
CA SER A 618 -14.13 -14.30 -54.38
C SER A 618 -13.55 -14.50 -52.98
N VAL A 619 -12.66 -13.62 -52.54
CA VAL A 619 -12.06 -13.68 -51.19
C VAL A 619 -13.07 -13.28 -50.11
N MET A 620 -13.90 -12.28 -50.40
CA MET A 620 -14.92 -11.77 -49.49
C MET A 620 -16.20 -12.63 -49.46
N LYS A 621 -16.41 -13.49 -50.48
CA LYS A 621 -17.65 -14.25 -50.73
C LYS A 621 -18.91 -13.40 -50.79
N THR A 622 -18.78 -12.12 -51.18
CA THR A 622 -19.89 -11.18 -51.32
C THR A 622 -19.58 -10.15 -52.39
N LYS A 623 -20.61 -9.47 -52.90
CA LYS A 623 -20.44 -8.38 -53.87
C LYS A 623 -19.90 -7.14 -53.17
N VAL A 624 -18.90 -6.50 -53.75
CA VAL A 624 -18.21 -5.35 -53.15
C VAL A 624 -18.32 -4.12 -54.04
N ILE A 625 -18.14 -2.95 -53.44
CA ILE A 625 -17.91 -1.70 -54.14
C ILE A 625 -16.44 -1.36 -53.98
N LEU A 626 -15.72 -1.19 -55.09
CA LEU A 626 -14.32 -0.81 -55.05
C LEU A 626 -14.15 0.69 -55.25
N ARG A 627 -13.37 1.32 -54.37
CA ARG A 627 -12.77 2.64 -54.57
C ARG A 627 -11.30 2.43 -54.89
N ILE A 628 -10.94 2.69 -56.15
CA ILE A 628 -9.61 2.41 -56.68
C ILE A 628 -8.84 3.72 -56.84
N ASN A 629 -7.69 3.80 -56.19
CA ASN A 629 -6.72 4.87 -56.35
C ASN A 629 -5.56 4.38 -57.23
N PRO A 630 -5.57 4.62 -58.55
CA PRO A 630 -4.51 4.16 -59.43
C PRO A 630 -3.20 4.93 -59.19
N LYS A 631 -2.07 4.22 -59.17
CA LYS A 631 -0.71 4.74 -59.04
C LYS A 631 0.14 4.19 -60.18
N ILE A 632 0.40 4.99 -61.20
CA ILE A 632 1.22 4.57 -62.34
C ILE A 632 2.70 4.82 -62.01
N ILE A 633 3.51 3.77 -62.05
CA ILE A 633 4.96 3.83 -61.84
C ILE A 633 5.64 3.90 -63.21
N MET A 634 6.26 5.03 -63.52
CA MET A 634 7.09 5.21 -64.72
C MET A 634 8.56 5.16 -64.29
N TYR A 635 9.33 4.26 -64.89
CA TYR A 635 10.78 4.13 -64.67
C TYR A 635 11.58 4.90 -65.71
#